data_AF-A0A5R8KAV3-F1
#
_entry.id   AF-A0A5R8KAV3-F1
#
_cell.length_a   1.000
_cell.length_b   1.000
_cell.length_c   1.000
_cell.angle_alpha   90.00
_cell.angle_beta   90.00
_cell.angle_gamma   90.00
#
_symmetry.space_group_name_H-M   'P 1'
#
loop_
_entity.id
_entity.type
_entity.pdbx_description
1 polymer ?
#
loop_
_entity_poly.entity_id
_entity_poly.type
_entity_poly.pdbx_seq_one_letter_code
_entity_poly.pdbx_strand_id
1 'polypeptide(L)'
;MISSLFHRLCFFVAFAWGAVSWSLGMAHAEVKLPAIFGDHMVLQRDMKLPVWGWAEAGEKVSVQLGDGKVVDAVTDAKGEWRVELHPVAAGGPFEMTVKGANVVKVSDILVGEVWVCSGQSNMEWAVQSSLDPQKEIAAANFPAIRHIKVPLIAASTPQTDFKGTWQVCNPHTVGGFTAAGYFMARELHKELGVAIGLINASWGGTRIEPWVPATGFEGIERLKDIQQLIQIKQPTHPQYQQLMEKHLADLEVWSKSAREALGSGKAVLPSPAFPTALLPFTTHGEPTTLYNAMVHPFVGFAMRGAIWYQGESNHGEGSLYTEKMKALVGGWRKVWNQGEFPFYYVQIAPFLYGQEDPLVLPTFWEAQYAALEIPNTGIVSTMDIADLNDIHPKNKQDVGKRLALLALKGTYGREEVVASGPVFKALKEEPGKLRVTFDQVAGGLKSRNGQPLDWFEIVGEDTGYVKADAVIEGSDVVLSAAGVKQPTAVRFGFNKAAQPNLVNSVGLPAYPFKAGEIRIKDMLKEKVAEAAEYEVLYDMDLSKLSGAPIYDVDNSDKIKGTVERVAWFVDLRDSSGALKYCYVSADALTNELKKLGIPTAASGASFQQVIKNARVLSNVPGLPNGEVGDLLNVEFWPGNYGPANGVGVPNASDALYDSGDLIAGAEAGYGSMQIHHHGSNTTLFAINNWNAAQSADIGIGNSTGQSRDWTFTQNAGTYQHKRLRVLVKMKK
;
A
#
# COMPACT_ATOMS: atom_id res chain seq x y z
N MET A 1 -5.22 81.32 39.20
CA MET A 1 -6.13 82.00 40.14
C MET A 1 -7.39 81.15 40.28
N ILE A 2 -7.71 80.69 41.50
CA ILE A 2 -9.06 80.58 42.14
C ILE A 2 -10.14 79.80 41.35
N SER A 3 -10.94 78.84 41.83
CA SER A 3 -11.18 78.16 43.12
C SER A 3 -12.38 77.20 42.93
N SER A 4 -12.40 76.08 43.69
CA SER A 4 -13.54 75.31 44.28
C SER A 4 -14.82 74.98 43.49
N LEU A 5 -15.21 73.70 43.31
CA LEU A 5 -15.94 72.77 44.20
C LEU A 5 -17.48 72.98 44.34
N PHE A 6 -18.19 71.82 44.32
CA PHE A 6 -19.52 71.48 44.87
C PHE A 6 -20.82 71.75 44.06
N HIS A 7 -21.48 70.70 43.53
CA HIS A 7 -22.64 70.02 44.15
C HIS A 7 -23.21 68.87 43.29
N ARG A 8 -23.76 67.87 43.98
CA ARG A 8 -24.48 66.69 43.48
C ARG A 8 -25.78 67.06 42.76
N LEU A 9 -26.15 66.30 41.72
CA LEU A 9 -27.56 66.18 41.31
C LEU A 9 -27.84 64.77 40.77
N CYS A 10 -28.74 64.06 41.46
CA CYS A 10 -29.34 62.81 41.00
C CYS A 10 -30.41 63.13 39.94
N PHE A 11 -30.35 62.50 38.77
CA PHE A 11 -31.46 62.47 37.82
C PHE A 11 -32.00 61.05 37.72
N PHE A 12 -33.22 60.87 38.23
CA PHE A 12 -34.12 59.79 37.84
C PHE A 12 -34.60 60.06 36.41
N VAL A 13 -34.37 59.13 35.49
CA VAL A 13 -35.06 59.09 34.20
C VAL A 13 -35.92 57.82 34.20
N ALA A 14 -37.23 58.02 34.20
CA ALA A 14 -38.23 56.97 34.03
C ALA A 14 -38.16 56.43 32.60
N PHE A 15 -37.85 55.13 32.44
CA PHE A 15 -38.01 54.44 31.16
C PHE A 15 -39.41 53.87 31.06
N ALA A 16 -40.19 54.39 30.10
CA ALA A 16 -41.48 53.85 29.71
C ALA A 16 -41.31 52.43 29.15
N TRP A 17 -42.07 51.48 29.68
CA TRP A 17 -42.24 50.15 29.11
C TRP A 17 -43.05 50.24 27.82
N GLY A 18 -42.36 50.41 26.69
CA GLY A 18 -42.89 50.07 25.38
C GLY A 18 -42.69 48.57 25.14
N ALA A 19 -43.77 47.79 25.23
CA ALA A 19 -43.75 46.40 24.80
C ALA A 19 -43.58 46.34 23.27
N VAL A 20 -42.33 46.29 22.81
CA VAL A 20 -42.01 45.90 21.44
C VAL A 20 -42.19 44.39 21.39
N SER A 21 -43.33 43.94 20.89
CA SER A 21 -43.54 42.55 20.49
C SER A 21 -42.61 42.25 19.31
N TRP A 22 -41.46 41.65 19.58
CA TRP A 22 -40.67 41.00 18.54
C TRP A 22 -41.48 39.78 18.10
N SER A 23 -42.19 39.90 16.97
CA SER A 23 -42.64 38.73 16.24
C SER A 23 -41.38 37.98 15.78
N LEU A 24 -40.94 37.03 16.60
CA LEU A 24 -40.07 35.94 16.17
C LEU A 24 -40.81 35.22 15.05
N GLY A 25 -40.59 35.65 13.81
CA GLY A 25 -40.96 34.86 12.65
C GLY A 25 -40.22 33.54 12.80
N MET A 26 -40.95 32.45 13.03
CA MET A 26 -40.36 31.11 12.95
C MET A 26 -39.89 30.96 11.50
N ALA A 27 -38.58 31.05 11.28
CA ALA A 27 -38.01 30.67 10.00
C ALA A 27 -38.17 29.15 9.90
N HIS A 28 -39.13 28.69 9.09
CA HIS A 28 -39.31 27.27 8.81
C HIS A 28 -38.16 26.79 7.92
N ALA A 29 -37.44 25.75 8.33
CA ALA A 29 -36.47 25.10 7.46
C ALA A 29 -37.21 24.42 6.29
N GLU A 30 -36.82 24.77 5.06
CA GLU A 30 -37.34 24.11 3.86
C GLU A 30 -36.75 22.71 3.70
N VAL A 31 -37.53 21.79 3.14
CA VAL A 31 -37.04 20.49 2.67
C VAL A 31 -35.91 20.71 1.67
N LYS A 32 -34.77 20.05 1.92
CA LYS A 32 -33.56 20.08 1.08
C LYS A 32 -33.04 18.66 0.85
N LEU A 33 -32.53 18.41 -0.35
CA LEU A 33 -31.84 17.17 -0.70
C LEU A 33 -30.32 17.41 -0.86
N PRO A 34 -29.47 16.41 -0.59
CA PRO A 34 -28.06 16.44 -0.98
C PRO A 34 -27.90 16.43 -2.50
N ALA A 35 -26.77 16.94 -2.99
CA ALA A 35 -26.51 17.10 -4.43
C ALA A 35 -26.51 15.80 -5.24
N ILE A 36 -26.41 14.63 -4.58
CA ILE A 36 -26.56 13.34 -5.26
C ILE A 36 -27.98 13.14 -5.82
N PHE A 37 -29.00 13.73 -5.20
CA PHE A 37 -30.38 13.78 -5.71
C PHE A 37 -30.61 15.10 -6.45
N GLY A 38 -30.37 15.07 -7.76
CA GLY A 38 -30.56 16.23 -8.64
C GLY A 38 -31.07 15.81 -10.01
N ASP A 39 -31.45 16.79 -10.82
CA ASP A 39 -31.96 16.55 -12.17
C ASP A 39 -30.98 15.71 -12.99
N HIS A 40 -31.49 14.91 -13.92
CA HIS A 40 -30.71 14.00 -14.79
C HIS A 40 -30.04 12.81 -14.09
N MET A 41 -30.28 12.57 -12.79
CA MET A 41 -29.67 11.45 -12.07
C MET A 41 -30.10 10.08 -12.59
N VAL A 42 -29.34 9.04 -12.19
CA VAL A 42 -29.71 7.63 -12.39
C VAL A 42 -29.88 6.96 -11.05
N LEU A 43 -31.02 6.30 -10.83
CA LEU A 43 -31.28 5.44 -9.69
C LEU A 43 -31.03 3.97 -10.06
N GLN A 44 -30.56 3.18 -9.08
CA GLN A 44 -30.27 1.76 -9.28
C GLN A 44 -31.54 0.92 -9.41
N ARG A 45 -31.66 0.16 -10.51
CA ARG A 45 -32.80 -0.73 -10.74
C ARG A 45 -32.80 -1.95 -9.80
N ASP A 46 -33.98 -2.53 -9.63
CA ASP A 46 -34.22 -3.85 -9.03
C ASP A 46 -33.72 -4.01 -7.58
N MET A 47 -33.59 -2.90 -6.85
CA MET A 47 -33.34 -2.90 -5.41
C MET A 47 -34.03 -1.72 -4.73
N LYS A 48 -34.13 -1.78 -3.39
CA LYS A 48 -34.65 -0.66 -2.60
C LYS A 48 -33.83 0.59 -2.85
N LEU A 49 -34.50 1.73 -2.88
CA LEU A 49 -33.89 3.03 -3.18
C LEU A 49 -33.98 3.93 -1.94
N PRO A 50 -32.92 4.03 -1.13
CA PRO A 50 -32.89 5.00 -0.04
C PRO A 50 -32.86 6.42 -0.59
N VAL A 51 -33.75 7.26 -0.07
CA VAL A 51 -33.76 8.71 -0.31
C VAL A 51 -33.75 9.41 1.03
N TRP A 52 -32.91 10.43 1.17
CA TRP A 52 -32.74 11.18 2.41
C TRP A 52 -32.53 12.65 2.13
N GLY A 53 -32.68 13.46 3.17
CA GLY A 53 -32.47 14.89 3.11
C GLY A 53 -32.64 15.53 4.48
N TRP A 54 -32.86 16.84 4.44
CA TRP A 54 -33.10 17.67 5.61
C TRP A 54 -34.45 18.38 5.51
N ALA A 55 -35.05 18.68 6.65
CA ALA A 55 -36.26 19.48 6.79
C ALA A 55 -36.35 20.00 8.25
N GLU A 56 -37.44 20.67 8.63
CA GLU A 56 -37.65 21.06 10.02
C GLU A 56 -37.78 19.82 10.94
N ALA A 57 -37.28 19.89 12.17
CA ALA A 57 -37.35 18.77 13.11
C ALA A 57 -38.81 18.41 13.43
N GLY A 58 -39.17 17.12 13.36
CA GLY A 58 -40.54 16.64 13.54
C GLY A 58 -41.47 16.86 12.34
N GLU A 59 -40.98 17.42 11.23
CA GLU A 59 -41.75 17.59 10.00
C GLU A 59 -42.06 16.24 9.34
N LYS A 60 -43.26 16.10 8.79
CA LYS A 60 -43.63 14.96 7.95
C LYS A 60 -43.21 15.22 6.51
N VAL A 61 -42.37 14.35 5.96
CA VAL A 61 -41.90 14.40 4.56
C VAL A 61 -42.44 13.20 3.78
N SER A 62 -43.02 13.46 2.60
CA SER A 62 -43.55 12.46 1.69
C SER A 62 -42.75 12.42 0.39
N VAL A 63 -42.26 11.25 -0.03
CA VAL A 63 -41.49 11.06 -1.26
C VAL A 63 -42.25 10.17 -2.23
N GLN A 64 -42.29 10.56 -3.51
CA GLN A 64 -42.88 9.78 -4.59
C GLN A 64 -41.99 9.84 -5.84
N LEU A 65 -41.78 8.70 -6.50
CA LEU A 65 -41.07 8.60 -7.78
C LEU A 65 -42.05 8.17 -8.88
N GLY A 66 -42.27 9.02 -9.87
CA GLY A 66 -43.28 8.83 -10.92
C GLY A 66 -44.67 8.56 -10.34
N ASP A 67 -45.38 7.59 -10.90
CA ASP A 67 -46.67 7.11 -10.40
C ASP A 67 -46.52 6.05 -9.28
N GLY A 68 -45.32 5.92 -8.71
CA GLY A 68 -45.02 5.00 -7.63
C GLY A 68 -45.75 5.33 -6.32
N LYS A 69 -45.62 4.43 -5.33
CA LYS A 69 -46.19 4.65 -4.01
C LYS A 69 -45.53 5.83 -3.31
N VAL A 70 -46.34 6.64 -2.64
CA VAL A 70 -45.87 7.66 -1.70
C VAL A 70 -45.35 6.97 -0.45
N VAL A 71 -44.15 7.34 -0.02
CA VAL A 71 -43.53 6.86 1.22
C VAL A 71 -43.27 8.04 2.14
N ASP A 72 -43.70 7.93 3.39
CA ASP A 72 -43.59 8.98 4.39
C ASP A 72 -42.43 8.72 5.37
N ALA A 73 -41.80 9.79 5.82
CA ALA A 73 -40.89 9.82 6.96
C ALA A 73 -41.21 11.01 7.88
N VAL A 74 -40.72 10.94 9.11
CA VAL A 74 -40.71 12.08 10.04
C VAL A 74 -39.27 12.43 10.32
N THR A 75 -38.95 13.71 10.20
CA THR A 75 -37.63 14.26 10.43
C THR A 75 -37.24 14.13 11.91
N ASP A 76 -36.00 13.75 12.18
CA ASP A 76 -35.48 13.59 13.53
C ASP A 76 -35.14 14.93 14.22
N ALA A 77 -34.59 14.88 15.43
CA ALA A 77 -34.22 16.06 16.20
C ALA A 77 -33.09 16.90 15.58
N LYS A 78 -32.34 16.35 14.60
CA LYS A 78 -31.30 17.06 13.85
C LYS A 78 -31.81 17.63 12.54
N GLY A 79 -33.08 17.41 12.20
CA GLY A 79 -33.60 17.82 10.91
C GLY A 79 -33.34 16.79 9.80
N GLU A 80 -32.94 15.55 10.10
CA GLU A 80 -32.64 14.52 9.10
C GLU A 80 -33.82 13.57 8.88
N TRP A 81 -34.09 13.18 7.63
CA TRP A 81 -35.11 12.19 7.28
C TRP A 81 -34.60 11.19 6.24
N ARG A 82 -35.17 9.98 6.24
CA ARG A 82 -34.86 8.91 5.27
C ARG A 82 -36.09 8.08 4.98
N VAL A 83 -36.30 7.75 3.71
CA VAL A 83 -37.29 6.77 3.23
C VAL A 83 -36.61 5.68 2.40
N GLU A 84 -37.26 4.53 2.26
CA GLU A 84 -36.89 3.49 1.30
C GLU A 84 -37.99 3.36 0.25
N LEU A 85 -37.73 3.78 -0.99
CA LEU A 85 -38.66 3.54 -2.08
C LEU A 85 -38.54 2.07 -2.55
N HIS A 86 -39.65 1.55 -3.07
CA HIS A 86 -39.71 0.20 -3.61
C HIS A 86 -38.79 0.04 -4.85
N PRO A 87 -38.31 -1.17 -5.12
CA PRO A 87 -37.57 -1.46 -6.35
C PRO A 87 -38.34 -1.03 -7.61
N VAL A 88 -37.62 -0.40 -8.53
CA VAL A 88 -38.15 0.06 -9.82
C VAL A 88 -37.35 -0.61 -10.93
N ALA A 89 -38.05 -1.07 -11.96
CA ALA A 89 -37.43 -1.63 -13.16
C ALA A 89 -36.71 -0.52 -13.96
N ALA A 90 -35.79 -0.91 -14.85
CA ALA A 90 -35.12 0.05 -15.72
C ALA A 90 -36.12 0.85 -16.58
N GLY A 91 -35.89 2.16 -16.74
CA GLY A 91 -36.78 3.03 -17.50
C GLY A 91 -36.62 4.50 -17.17
N GLY A 92 -37.65 5.29 -17.50
CA GLY A 92 -37.70 6.74 -17.33
C GLY A 92 -37.84 7.49 -18.66
N PRO A 93 -37.80 8.83 -18.65
CA PRO A 93 -37.56 9.66 -17.47
C PRO A 93 -38.73 9.67 -16.48
N PHE A 94 -38.41 9.69 -15.18
CA PHE A 94 -39.34 9.89 -14.07
C PHE A 94 -39.12 11.28 -13.43
N GLU A 95 -40.12 11.74 -12.68
CA GLU A 95 -40.01 12.87 -11.74
C GLU A 95 -40.09 12.32 -10.31
N MET A 96 -39.21 12.76 -9.41
CA MET A 96 -39.33 12.52 -7.98
C MET A 96 -39.85 13.78 -7.31
N THR A 97 -40.97 13.66 -6.58
CA THR A 97 -41.53 14.75 -5.78
C THR A 97 -41.32 14.46 -4.30
N VAL A 98 -40.72 15.41 -3.58
CA VAL A 98 -40.57 15.41 -2.12
C VAL A 98 -41.42 16.54 -1.56
N LYS A 99 -42.40 16.21 -0.72
CA LYS A 99 -43.35 17.17 -0.13
C LYS A 99 -43.17 17.25 1.37
N GLY A 100 -43.01 18.46 1.88
CA GLY A 100 -43.09 18.83 3.28
C GLY A 100 -43.76 20.20 3.39
N ALA A 101 -43.13 21.14 4.10
CA ALA A 101 -43.53 22.55 4.13
C ALA A 101 -43.42 23.23 2.76
N ASN A 102 -42.44 22.81 1.95
CA ASN A 102 -42.27 23.13 0.53
C ASN A 102 -42.32 21.84 -0.32
N VAL A 103 -42.28 22.02 -1.65
CA VAL A 103 -42.24 20.89 -2.60
C VAL A 103 -40.96 20.99 -3.42
N VAL A 104 -40.12 19.95 -3.33
CA VAL A 104 -38.93 19.78 -4.16
C VAL A 104 -39.24 18.78 -5.26
N LYS A 105 -38.92 19.13 -6.51
CA LYS A 105 -39.06 18.24 -7.67
C LYS A 105 -37.69 17.99 -8.28
N VAL A 106 -37.40 16.72 -8.57
CA VAL A 106 -36.21 16.28 -9.28
C VAL A 106 -36.66 15.61 -10.58
N SER A 107 -36.19 16.12 -11.71
CA SER A 107 -36.68 15.78 -13.06
C SER A 107 -35.67 14.99 -13.87
N ASP A 108 -36.14 14.35 -14.95
CA ASP A 108 -35.30 13.55 -15.87
C ASP A 108 -34.51 12.43 -15.17
N ILE A 109 -35.17 11.74 -14.23
CA ILE A 109 -34.56 10.63 -13.49
C ILE A 109 -34.66 9.36 -14.35
N LEU A 110 -33.52 8.73 -14.61
CA LEU A 110 -33.49 7.40 -15.22
C LEU A 110 -33.33 6.34 -14.13
N VAL A 111 -33.84 5.14 -14.39
CA VAL A 111 -33.59 3.95 -13.57
C VAL A 111 -32.78 2.96 -14.40
N GLY A 112 -31.65 2.51 -13.88
CA GLY A 112 -30.65 1.73 -14.61
C GLY A 112 -29.57 1.14 -13.71
N GLU A 113 -28.32 1.14 -14.14
CA GLU A 113 -27.18 0.67 -13.34
C GLU A 113 -26.34 1.84 -12.85
N VAL A 114 -26.01 1.86 -11.57
CA VAL A 114 -25.19 2.91 -10.95
C VAL A 114 -23.85 2.33 -10.51
N TRP A 115 -22.76 2.95 -10.96
CA TRP A 115 -21.40 2.55 -10.62
C TRP A 115 -20.65 3.71 -9.98
N VAL A 116 -19.98 3.43 -8.84
CA VAL A 116 -19.07 4.38 -8.20
C VAL A 116 -17.68 4.23 -8.83
N CYS A 117 -17.14 5.32 -9.36
CA CYS A 117 -15.81 5.40 -9.95
C CYS A 117 -14.85 6.07 -8.96
N SER A 118 -13.90 5.33 -8.40
CA SER A 118 -12.99 5.86 -7.40
C SER A 118 -11.53 5.43 -7.59
N GLY A 119 -10.63 6.08 -6.84
CA GLY A 119 -9.19 5.92 -6.94
C GLY A 119 -8.49 7.24 -7.21
N GLN A 120 -7.36 7.17 -7.90
CA GLN A 120 -6.49 8.32 -8.12
C GLN A 120 -6.53 8.84 -9.57
N SER A 121 -5.42 9.38 -10.06
CA SER A 121 -5.31 10.13 -11.31
C SER A 121 -5.70 9.31 -12.54
N ASN A 122 -5.46 8.00 -12.55
CA ASN A 122 -5.88 7.14 -13.66
C ASN A 122 -7.41 6.88 -13.69
N MET A 123 -8.11 6.95 -12.54
CA MET A 123 -9.58 7.01 -12.51
C MET A 123 -10.10 8.41 -12.83
N GLU A 124 -9.41 9.45 -12.36
CA GLU A 124 -9.73 10.85 -12.64
C GLU A 124 -9.54 11.22 -14.12
N TRP A 125 -8.66 10.51 -14.82
CA TRP A 125 -8.28 10.76 -16.21
C TRP A 125 -9.51 10.96 -17.10
N ALA A 126 -9.50 12.05 -17.85
CA ALA A 126 -10.67 12.50 -18.60
C ALA A 126 -10.69 11.95 -20.03
N VAL A 127 -11.88 11.84 -20.63
CA VAL A 127 -12.03 11.40 -22.03
C VAL A 127 -11.25 12.29 -22.99
N GLN A 128 -11.24 13.62 -22.75
CA GLN A 128 -10.48 14.58 -23.56
C GLN A 128 -8.96 14.35 -23.57
N SER A 129 -8.43 13.62 -22.58
CA SER A 129 -7.00 13.31 -22.44
C SER A 129 -6.67 11.88 -22.89
N SER A 130 -7.66 11.09 -23.31
CA SER A 130 -7.48 9.69 -23.73
C SER A 130 -7.01 9.59 -25.19
N LEU A 131 -6.80 8.37 -25.71
CA LEU A 131 -6.53 8.16 -27.13
C LEU A 131 -7.70 8.61 -28.00
N ASP A 132 -7.40 9.16 -29.18
CA ASP A 132 -8.35 9.65 -30.19
C ASP A 132 -9.51 10.51 -29.63
N PRO A 133 -9.24 11.49 -28.74
CA PRO A 133 -10.27 12.13 -27.94
C PRO A 133 -11.30 12.88 -28.81
N GLN A 134 -10.88 13.48 -29.94
CA GLN A 134 -11.80 14.17 -30.84
C GLN A 134 -12.84 13.21 -31.43
N LYS A 135 -12.42 12.00 -31.80
CA LYS A 135 -13.32 10.97 -32.36
C LYS A 135 -14.27 10.44 -31.28
N GLU A 136 -13.74 10.17 -30.09
CA GLU A 136 -14.54 9.68 -28.96
C GLU A 136 -15.58 10.71 -28.51
N ILE A 137 -15.21 11.98 -28.43
CA ILE A 137 -16.10 13.08 -28.07
C ILE A 137 -17.19 13.28 -29.13
N ALA A 138 -16.81 13.34 -30.42
CA ALA A 138 -17.78 13.53 -31.50
C ALA A 138 -18.82 12.41 -31.58
N ALA A 139 -18.44 11.17 -31.25
CA ALA A 139 -19.33 10.01 -31.26
C ALA A 139 -20.17 9.85 -29.98
N ALA A 140 -19.88 10.60 -28.92
CA ALA A 140 -20.51 10.45 -27.62
C ALA A 140 -21.90 11.10 -27.56
N ASN A 141 -22.92 10.46 -28.15
CA ASN A 141 -24.32 10.87 -28.02
C ASN A 141 -25.14 9.80 -27.30
N PHE A 142 -24.86 9.61 -26.01
CA PHE A 142 -25.46 8.56 -25.18
C PHE A 142 -26.23 9.18 -24.02
N PRO A 143 -27.40 9.80 -24.23
CA PRO A 143 -28.10 10.53 -23.17
C PRO A 143 -28.45 9.64 -21.97
N ALA A 144 -28.62 8.32 -22.16
CA ALA A 144 -28.85 7.38 -21.07
C ALA A 144 -27.61 7.12 -20.18
N ILE A 145 -26.44 7.67 -20.51
CA ILE A 145 -25.26 7.69 -19.65
C ILE A 145 -25.21 9.04 -18.93
N ARG A 146 -25.13 9.00 -17.60
CA ARG A 146 -25.08 10.19 -16.74
C ARG A 146 -23.88 10.13 -15.83
N HIS A 147 -23.30 11.28 -15.53
CA HIS A 147 -22.09 11.39 -14.71
C HIS A 147 -22.22 12.52 -13.71
N ILE A 148 -21.79 12.28 -12.48
CA ILE A 148 -21.61 13.33 -11.46
C ILE A 148 -20.19 13.24 -10.92
N LYS A 149 -19.48 14.39 -10.87
CA LYS A 149 -18.15 14.50 -10.25
C LYS A 149 -18.28 15.08 -8.85
N VAL A 150 -17.67 14.39 -7.88
CA VAL A 150 -17.51 14.90 -6.52
C VAL A 150 -16.28 15.82 -6.46
N PRO A 151 -16.39 17.03 -5.86
CA PRO A 151 -15.26 17.95 -5.72
C PRO A 151 -14.10 17.37 -4.91
N LEU A 152 -12.89 17.83 -5.24
CA LEU A 152 -11.66 17.46 -4.55
C LEU A 152 -11.58 18.17 -3.20
N ILE A 153 -12.13 17.54 -2.16
CA ILE A 153 -12.16 18.05 -0.78
C ILE A 153 -11.70 16.95 0.18
N ALA A 154 -10.94 17.31 1.21
CA ALA A 154 -10.56 16.43 2.32
C ALA A 154 -11.19 16.97 3.61
N ALA A 155 -11.64 16.08 4.50
CA ALA A 155 -12.22 16.49 5.77
C ALA A 155 -11.86 15.53 6.91
N SER A 156 -11.62 16.08 8.09
CA SER A 156 -11.37 15.32 9.31
C SER A 156 -12.59 14.54 9.80
N THR A 157 -13.78 14.99 9.42
CA THR A 157 -15.07 14.43 9.84
C THR A 157 -15.95 14.14 8.64
N PRO A 158 -16.81 13.11 8.70
CA PRO A 158 -17.73 12.78 7.62
C PRO A 158 -18.62 13.96 7.23
N GLN A 159 -18.65 14.30 5.94
CA GLN A 159 -19.50 15.32 5.35
C GLN A 159 -20.81 14.69 4.87
N THR A 160 -21.91 15.42 4.93
CA THR A 160 -23.25 14.90 4.60
C THR A 160 -23.78 15.36 3.25
N ASP A 161 -23.07 16.27 2.57
CA ASP A 161 -23.39 16.82 1.25
C ASP A 161 -22.11 17.21 0.51
N PHE A 162 -22.21 17.44 -0.80
CA PHE A 162 -21.15 18.00 -1.64
C PHE A 162 -21.73 18.93 -2.71
N LYS A 163 -20.88 19.67 -3.42
CA LYS A 163 -21.34 20.50 -4.55
C LYS A 163 -21.15 19.74 -5.86
N GLY A 164 -22.23 19.42 -6.56
CA GLY A 164 -22.15 18.72 -7.84
C GLY A 164 -23.48 18.74 -8.57
N THR A 165 -23.46 18.42 -9.86
CA THR A 165 -24.65 18.24 -10.70
C THR A 165 -24.44 17.05 -11.62
N TRP A 166 -25.52 16.33 -11.91
CA TRP A 166 -25.49 15.26 -12.90
C TRP A 166 -25.44 15.85 -14.32
N GLN A 167 -24.59 15.26 -15.15
CA GLN A 167 -24.40 15.67 -16.53
C GLN A 167 -24.86 14.58 -17.48
N VAL A 168 -25.63 15.00 -18.48
CA VAL A 168 -26.03 14.17 -19.63
C VAL A 168 -24.83 13.93 -20.54
N CYS A 169 -24.52 12.67 -20.89
CA CYS A 169 -23.47 12.39 -21.86
C CYS A 169 -23.87 12.85 -23.27
N ASN A 170 -23.13 13.85 -23.77
CA ASN A 170 -23.20 14.36 -25.15
C ASN A 170 -21.80 14.90 -25.55
N PRO A 171 -21.58 15.30 -26.82
CA PRO A 171 -20.26 15.76 -27.26
C PRO A 171 -19.72 17.00 -26.53
N HIS A 172 -20.57 17.79 -25.85
CA HIS A 172 -20.14 18.98 -25.10
C HIS A 172 -19.74 18.66 -23.65
N THR A 173 -20.18 17.53 -23.10
CA THR A 173 -19.98 17.18 -21.68
C THR A 173 -18.99 16.04 -21.48
N VAL A 174 -18.96 15.06 -22.39
CA VAL A 174 -18.21 13.81 -22.20
C VAL A 174 -16.71 14.03 -22.01
N GLY A 175 -16.16 15.12 -22.55
CA GLY A 175 -14.74 15.45 -22.44
C GLY A 175 -14.23 15.48 -20.99
N GLY A 176 -15.08 15.89 -20.04
CA GLY A 176 -14.77 15.96 -18.60
C GLY A 176 -15.13 14.70 -17.80
N PHE A 177 -15.70 13.67 -18.42
CA PHE A 177 -16.07 12.44 -17.71
C PHE A 177 -14.83 11.62 -17.37
N THR A 178 -14.89 10.81 -16.31
CA THR A 178 -13.86 9.76 -16.08
C THR A 178 -13.82 8.84 -17.30
N ALA A 179 -12.65 8.70 -17.92
CA ALA A 179 -12.49 7.94 -19.14
C ALA A 179 -12.72 6.44 -18.90
N ALA A 180 -12.11 5.87 -17.86
CA ALA A 180 -12.30 4.46 -17.52
C ALA A 180 -13.78 4.14 -17.22
N GLY A 181 -14.44 4.99 -16.42
CA GLY A 181 -15.87 4.84 -16.12
C GLY A 181 -16.76 5.06 -17.35
N TYR A 182 -16.49 6.06 -18.18
CA TYR A 182 -17.27 6.32 -19.40
C TYR A 182 -17.17 5.17 -20.40
N PHE A 183 -15.97 4.67 -20.68
CA PHE A 183 -15.81 3.57 -21.62
C PHE A 183 -16.44 2.27 -21.10
N MET A 184 -16.39 2.01 -19.79
CA MET A 184 -17.17 0.93 -19.18
C MET A 184 -18.68 1.14 -19.36
N ALA A 185 -19.19 2.33 -19.03
CA ALA A 185 -20.61 2.66 -19.15
C ALA A 185 -21.11 2.52 -20.59
N ARG A 186 -20.31 2.94 -21.57
CA ARG A 186 -20.65 2.82 -22.99
C ARG A 186 -20.83 1.36 -23.40
N GLU A 187 -19.91 0.48 -23.00
CA GLU A 187 -20.02 -0.94 -23.33
C GLU A 187 -21.18 -1.61 -22.58
N LEU A 188 -21.37 -1.32 -21.28
CA LEU A 188 -22.52 -1.84 -20.53
C LEU A 188 -23.86 -1.34 -21.09
N HIS A 189 -23.96 -0.07 -21.49
CA HIS A 189 -25.17 0.47 -22.07
C HIS A 189 -25.54 -0.25 -23.37
N LYS A 190 -24.56 -0.52 -24.25
CA LYS A 190 -24.77 -1.28 -25.49
C LYS A 190 -25.25 -2.71 -25.23
N GLU A 191 -24.65 -3.38 -24.25
CA GLU A 191 -24.92 -4.79 -23.96
C GLU A 191 -26.19 -5.03 -23.15
N LEU A 192 -26.55 -4.10 -22.26
CA LEU A 192 -27.68 -4.24 -21.35
C LEU A 192 -28.93 -3.46 -21.82
N GLY A 193 -28.76 -2.43 -22.65
CA GLY A 193 -29.87 -1.59 -23.14
C GLY A 193 -30.50 -0.71 -22.06
N VAL A 194 -29.81 -0.46 -20.93
CA VAL A 194 -30.32 0.33 -19.79
C VAL A 194 -29.46 1.55 -19.51
N ALA A 195 -30.01 2.55 -18.81
CA ALA A 195 -29.26 3.73 -18.39
C ALA A 195 -28.09 3.38 -17.46
N ILE A 196 -26.99 4.13 -17.54
CA ILE A 196 -25.81 3.96 -16.69
C ILE A 196 -25.48 5.28 -15.98
N GLY A 197 -25.48 5.27 -14.65
CA GLY A 197 -25.05 6.37 -13.80
C GLY A 197 -23.64 6.16 -13.28
N LEU A 198 -22.80 7.19 -13.38
CA LEU A 198 -21.42 7.19 -12.89
C LEU A 198 -21.24 8.24 -11.80
N ILE A 199 -20.90 7.80 -10.59
CA ILE A 199 -20.53 8.68 -9.47
C ILE A 199 -19.01 8.71 -9.39
N ASN A 200 -18.38 9.80 -9.82
CA ASN A 200 -16.92 9.92 -9.85
C ASN A 200 -16.40 10.62 -8.59
N ALA A 201 -15.84 9.82 -7.69
CA ALA A 201 -15.11 10.24 -6.49
C ALA A 201 -13.65 9.80 -6.61
N SER A 202 -12.84 10.56 -7.34
CA SER A 202 -11.42 10.28 -7.58
C SER A 202 -10.54 11.53 -7.45
N TRP A 203 -9.30 11.34 -7.00
CA TRP A 203 -8.32 12.43 -6.83
C TRP A 203 -6.88 11.94 -7.05
N GLY A 204 -6.19 12.50 -8.04
CA GLY A 204 -4.78 12.26 -8.34
C GLY A 204 -3.80 12.38 -7.18
N GLY A 205 -2.77 11.52 -7.20
CA GLY A 205 -1.68 11.50 -6.20
C GLY A 205 -2.04 10.84 -4.87
N THR A 206 -3.29 10.40 -4.69
CA THR A 206 -3.75 9.85 -3.42
C THR A 206 -3.36 8.39 -3.23
N ARG A 207 -3.02 8.05 -1.98
CA ARG A 207 -2.88 6.65 -1.55
C ARG A 207 -4.27 6.03 -1.28
N ILE A 208 -4.34 4.75 -0.92
CA ILE A 208 -5.61 4.05 -0.62
C ILE A 208 -6.22 4.45 0.73
N GLU A 209 -5.41 4.72 1.75
CA GLU A 209 -5.82 4.94 3.15
C GLU A 209 -6.82 6.10 3.35
N PRO A 210 -6.69 7.25 2.66
CA PRO A 210 -7.66 8.34 2.74
C PRO A 210 -9.08 7.94 2.31
N TRP A 211 -9.22 6.92 1.45
CA TRP A 211 -10.50 6.44 0.91
C TRP A 211 -11.19 5.39 1.78
N VAL A 212 -10.51 4.92 2.84
CA VAL A 212 -11.01 3.87 3.72
C VAL A 212 -11.76 4.49 4.90
N PRO A 213 -13.02 4.10 5.17
CA PRO A 213 -13.71 4.51 6.39
C PRO A 213 -12.95 4.00 7.62
N ALA A 214 -13.03 4.70 8.75
CA ALA A 214 -12.37 4.28 9.99
C ALA A 214 -12.65 2.80 10.36
N THR A 215 -13.89 2.36 10.13
CA THR A 215 -14.34 0.98 10.39
C THR A 215 -13.71 -0.08 9.49
N GLY A 216 -13.12 0.32 8.35
CA GLY A 216 -12.44 -0.59 7.43
C GLY A 216 -11.10 -1.08 7.95
N PHE A 217 -10.43 -0.32 8.82
CA PHE A 217 -9.15 -0.72 9.42
C PHE A 217 -9.30 -1.66 10.63
N GLU A 218 -10.53 -1.86 11.12
CA GLU A 218 -10.79 -2.67 12.31
C GLU A 218 -10.48 -4.15 12.06
N GLY A 219 -9.70 -4.77 12.95
CA GLY A 219 -9.46 -6.22 12.95
C GLY A 219 -8.43 -6.73 11.94
N ILE A 220 -7.73 -5.83 11.22
CA ILE A 220 -6.66 -6.20 10.29
C ILE A 220 -5.31 -5.95 10.98
N GLU A 221 -4.69 -7.02 11.49
CA GLU A 221 -3.47 -6.96 12.33
C GLU A 221 -2.34 -6.14 11.68
N ARG A 222 -2.13 -6.29 10.37
CA ARG A 222 -1.09 -5.56 9.62
C ARG A 222 -1.37 -4.06 9.47
N LEU A 223 -2.57 -3.58 9.83
CA LEU A 223 -2.99 -2.18 9.75
C LEU A 223 -3.31 -1.57 11.13
N LYS A 224 -2.97 -2.26 12.23
CA LYS A 224 -3.28 -1.81 13.60
C LYS A 224 -2.72 -0.42 13.92
N ASP A 225 -1.55 -0.07 13.37
CA ASP A 225 -0.94 1.24 13.61
C ASP A 225 -1.78 2.36 12.99
N ILE A 226 -2.34 2.14 11.80
CA ILE A 226 -3.26 3.09 11.16
C ILE A 226 -4.55 3.20 11.99
N GLN A 227 -5.08 2.06 12.45
CA GLN A 227 -6.26 2.03 13.31
C GLN A 227 -6.04 2.84 14.60
N GLN A 228 -4.92 2.64 15.28
CA GLN A 228 -4.55 3.36 16.50
C GLN A 228 -4.39 4.86 16.24
N LEU A 229 -3.75 5.24 15.12
CA LEU A 229 -3.60 6.65 14.71
C LEU A 229 -4.96 7.33 14.46
N ILE A 230 -5.94 6.61 13.91
CA ILE A 230 -7.31 7.13 13.74
C ILE A 230 -8.02 7.23 15.09
N GLN A 231 -7.91 6.21 15.94
CA GLN A 231 -8.59 6.14 17.24
C GLN A 231 -8.12 7.22 18.21
N ILE A 232 -6.81 7.45 18.33
CA ILE A 232 -6.25 8.47 19.25
C ILE A 232 -6.68 9.89 18.88
N LYS A 233 -7.18 10.12 17.65
CA LYS A 233 -7.69 11.42 17.19
C LYS A 233 -9.18 11.62 17.48
N GLN A 234 -9.88 10.58 17.96
CA GLN A 234 -11.28 10.69 18.36
C GLN A 234 -11.39 11.22 19.79
N PRO A 235 -12.17 12.30 20.05
CA PRO A 235 -12.35 12.84 21.40
C PRO A 235 -12.93 11.86 22.43
N THR A 236 -13.57 10.79 21.96
CA THR A 236 -14.13 9.72 22.78
C THR A 236 -13.09 8.69 23.23
N HIS A 237 -11.87 8.72 22.69
CA HIS A 237 -10.83 7.75 23.02
C HIS A 237 -10.16 8.08 24.38
N PRO A 238 -9.94 7.09 25.28
CA PRO A 238 -9.37 7.36 26.60
C PRO A 238 -8.01 8.06 26.57
N GLN A 239 -7.14 7.68 25.63
CA GLN A 239 -5.84 8.34 25.46
C GLN A 239 -5.96 9.78 24.93
N TYR A 240 -6.97 10.07 24.10
CA TYR A 240 -7.26 11.44 23.69
C TYR A 240 -7.62 12.27 24.92
N GLN A 241 -8.56 11.78 25.73
CA GLN A 241 -9.05 12.44 26.93
C GLN A 241 -7.89 12.71 27.91
N GLN A 242 -7.07 11.70 28.17
CA GLN A 242 -5.90 11.84 29.04
C GLN A 242 -4.90 12.91 28.54
N LEU A 243 -4.56 12.90 27.25
CA LEU A 243 -3.63 13.89 26.66
C LEU A 243 -4.23 15.30 26.68
N MET A 244 -5.53 15.43 26.42
CA MET A 244 -6.23 16.71 26.46
C MET A 244 -6.34 17.25 27.88
N GLU A 245 -6.74 16.43 28.85
CA GLU A 245 -6.81 16.80 30.27
C GLU A 245 -5.45 17.25 30.79
N LYS A 246 -4.37 16.53 30.44
CA LYS A 246 -3.01 16.94 30.77
C LYS A 246 -2.68 18.30 30.16
N HIS A 247 -2.99 18.51 28.87
CA HIS A 247 -2.72 19.77 28.20
C HIS A 247 -3.48 20.95 28.82
N LEU A 248 -4.75 20.73 29.19
CA LEU A 248 -5.56 21.73 29.90
C LEU A 248 -4.94 22.07 31.27
N ALA A 249 -4.50 21.08 32.03
CA ALA A 249 -3.82 21.30 33.30
C ALA A 249 -2.50 22.09 33.12
N ASP A 250 -1.70 21.75 32.10
CA ASP A 250 -0.46 22.48 31.79
C ASP A 250 -0.74 23.94 31.38
N LEU A 251 -1.83 24.19 30.63
CA LEU A 251 -2.29 25.53 30.27
C LEU A 251 -2.76 26.35 31.49
N GLU A 252 -3.42 25.73 32.47
CA GLU A 252 -3.81 26.40 33.71
C GLU A 252 -2.58 26.86 34.52
N VAL A 253 -1.58 25.98 34.66
CA VAL A 253 -0.31 26.30 35.32
C VAL A 253 0.41 27.44 34.59
N TRP A 254 0.54 27.33 33.27
CA TRP A 254 1.14 28.38 32.45
C TRP A 254 0.38 29.71 32.58
N SER A 255 -0.95 29.69 32.52
CA SER A 255 -1.79 30.89 32.60
C SER A 255 -1.56 31.64 33.91
N LYS A 256 -1.42 30.92 35.03
CA LYS A 256 -1.08 31.52 36.32
C LYS A 256 0.31 32.17 36.29
N SER A 257 1.32 31.45 35.83
CA SER A 257 2.70 31.97 35.73
C SER A 257 2.82 33.18 34.80
N ALA A 258 2.12 33.17 33.66
CA ALA A 258 2.09 34.25 32.70
C ALA A 258 1.50 35.54 33.29
N ARG A 259 0.42 35.44 34.08
CA ARG A 259 -0.17 36.60 34.78
C ARG A 259 0.79 37.18 35.82
N GLU A 260 1.50 36.34 36.57
CA GLU A 260 2.51 36.78 37.55
C GLU A 260 3.71 37.47 36.87
N ALA A 261 4.20 36.92 35.76
CA ALA A 261 5.27 37.54 34.97
C ALA A 261 4.85 38.91 34.43
N LEU A 262 3.64 39.02 33.86
CA LEU A 262 3.08 40.27 33.37
C LEU A 262 2.94 41.32 34.48
N GLY A 263 2.38 40.93 35.63
CA GLY A 263 2.21 41.82 36.78
C GLY A 263 3.52 42.30 37.41
N SER A 264 4.63 41.59 37.19
CA SER A 264 5.96 41.94 37.68
C SER A 264 6.88 42.54 36.61
N GLY A 265 6.37 42.84 35.41
CA GLY A 265 7.14 43.43 34.31
C GLY A 265 8.20 42.49 33.71
N LYS A 266 8.08 41.17 33.93
CA LYS A 266 8.96 40.14 33.36
C LYS A 266 8.41 39.63 32.02
N ALA A 267 9.29 39.05 31.22
CA ALA A 267 8.89 38.40 29.97
C ALA A 267 8.01 37.16 30.23
N VAL A 268 6.93 37.02 29.46
CA VAL A 268 6.02 35.87 29.51
C VAL A 268 6.59 34.74 28.64
N LEU A 269 6.70 33.53 29.20
CA LEU A 269 7.13 32.35 28.45
C LEU A 269 6.02 31.88 27.48
N PRO A 270 6.36 31.22 26.35
CA PRO A 270 5.36 30.62 25.46
C PRO A 270 4.45 29.61 26.17
N SER A 271 3.20 29.50 25.72
CA SER A 271 2.27 28.49 26.22
C SER A 271 2.73 27.08 25.83
N PRO A 272 2.34 26.04 26.61
CA PRO A 272 2.45 24.67 26.17
C PRO A 272 1.87 24.48 24.76
N ALA A 273 2.58 23.76 23.89
CA ALA A 273 2.11 23.45 22.55
C ALA A 273 0.94 22.45 22.62
N PHE A 274 -0.02 22.58 21.71
CA PHE A 274 -1.12 21.62 21.58
C PHE A 274 -0.56 20.23 21.23
N PRO A 275 -1.03 19.13 21.86
CA PRO A 275 -0.50 17.80 21.59
C PRO A 275 -0.71 17.41 20.12
N THR A 276 0.38 17.23 19.38
CA THR A 276 0.35 16.94 17.93
C THR A 276 -0.39 15.65 17.60
N ALA A 277 -0.37 14.67 18.51
CA ALA A 277 -1.12 13.42 18.39
C ALA A 277 -2.63 13.64 18.23
N LEU A 278 -3.18 14.72 18.81
CA LEU A 278 -4.61 15.04 18.80
C LEU A 278 -5.04 15.93 17.62
N LEU A 279 -4.09 16.45 16.82
CA LEU A 279 -4.42 17.26 15.65
C LEU A 279 -5.24 16.43 14.66
N PRO A 280 -6.37 16.96 14.15
CA PRO A 280 -7.19 16.23 13.19
C PRO A 280 -6.45 16.03 11.87
N PHE A 281 -6.76 14.95 11.17
CA PHE A 281 -6.34 14.77 9.79
C PHE A 281 -7.05 15.77 8.88
N THR A 282 -6.30 16.49 8.04
CA THR A 282 -6.84 17.57 7.20
C THR A 282 -6.40 17.48 5.74
N THR A 283 -5.44 16.62 5.43
CA THR A 283 -4.86 16.50 4.09
C THR A 283 -5.40 15.28 3.36
N HIS A 284 -5.34 15.32 2.02
CA HIS A 284 -5.79 14.23 1.14
C HIS A 284 -4.89 12.99 1.16
N GLY A 285 -3.78 13.01 1.90
CA GLY A 285 -2.87 11.87 2.09
C GLY A 285 -3.06 11.14 3.42
N GLU A 286 -3.84 11.70 4.34
CA GLU A 286 -4.08 11.13 5.67
C GLU A 286 -5.27 10.17 5.66
N PRO A 287 -5.28 9.13 6.53
CA PRO A 287 -6.35 8.13 6.56
C PRO A 287 -7.75 8.73 6.72
N THR A 288 -8.72 8.13 6.03
CA THR A 288 -10.17 8.45 6.12
C THR A 288 -10.59 9.85 5.63
N THR A 289 -9.67 10.78 5.34
CA THR A 289 -10.05 12.17 5.02
C THR A 289 -10.82 12.34 3.72
N LEU A 290 -10.51 11.53 2.70
CA LEU A 290 -11.21 11.55 1.42
C LEU A 290 -12.49 10.73 1.46
N TYR A 291 -12.52 9.63 2.21
CA TYR A 291 -13.77 8.94 2.51
C TYR A 291 -14.77 9.93 3.11
N ASN A 292 -14.35 10.66 4.14
CA ASN A 292 -15.19 11.62 4.86
C ASN A 292 -15.80 12.69 3.95
N ALA A 293 -15.00 13.28 3.06
CA ALA A 293 -15.45 14.42 2.25
C ALA A 293 -16.00 14.03 0.87
N MET A 294 -15.48 12.96 0.27
CA MET A 294 -15.77 12.62 -1.13
C MET A 294 -16.60 11.35 -1.29
N VAL A 295 -16.77 10.52 -0.26
CA VAL A 295 -17.50 9.23 -0.37
C VAL A 295 -18.71 9.21 0.56
N HIS A 296 -18.50 9.54 1.83
CA HIS A 296 -19.54 9.59 2.85
C HIS A 296 -20.80 10.38 2.45
N PRO A 297 -20.73 11.53 1.74
CA PRO A 297 -21.92 12.29 1.35
C PRO A 297 -22.96 11.53 0.53
N PHE A 298 -22.58 10.43 -0.14
CA PHE A 298 -23.51 9.59 -0.90
C PHE A 298 -23.57 8.13 -0.40
N VAL A 299 -23.00 7.83 0.78
CA VAL A 299 -23.12 6.50 1.39
C VAL A 299 -24.60 6.21 1.65
N GLY A 300 -25.06 5.06 1.17
CA GLY A 300 -26.47 4.67 1.20
C GLY A 300 -27.23 4.98 -0.09
N PHE A 301 -26.66 5.70 -1.05
CA PHE A 301 -27.18 5.74 -2.42
C PHE A 301 -27.07 4.32 -3.01
N ALA A 302 -28.19 3.79 -3.49
CA ALA A 302 -28.23 2.45 -4.06
C ALA A 302 -27.33 2.37 -5.30
N MET A 303 -26.49 1.33 -5.38
CA MET A 303 -25.55 1.14 -6.48
C MET A 303 -25.43 -0.31 -6.91
N ARG A 304 -25.00 -0.58 -8.14
CA ARG A 304 -24.65 -1.92 -8.58
C ARG A 304 -23.32 -2.36 -8.02
N GLY A 305 -22.31 -1.49 -8.05
CA GLY A 305 -20.96 -1.79 -7.61
C GLY A 305 -20.00 -0.61 -7.76
N ALA A 306 -18.72 -0.87 -7.50
CA ALA A 306 -17.66 0.13 -7.59
C ALA A 306 -16.55 -0.33 -8.55
N ILE A 307 -15.94 0.65 -9.22
CA ILE A 307 -14.69 0.50 -9.95
C ILE A 307 -13.58 1.32 -9.31
N TRP A 308 -12.40 0.72 -9.21
CA TRP A 308 -11.25 1.28 -8.49
C TRP A 308 -9.99 1.27 -9.35
N TYR A 309 -9.40 2.44 -9.59
CA TYR A 309 -8.13 2.55 -10.32
C TYR A 309 -7.14 3.38 -9.52
N GLN A 310 -6.33 2.66 -8.74
CA GLN A 310 -5.35 3.22 -7.83
C GLN A 310 -4.26 2.19 -7.54
N GLY A 311 -3.09 2.71 -7.18
CA GLY A 311 -1.99 1.92 -6.65
C GLY A 311 -0.64 2.60 -6.84
N GLU A 312 -0.55 3.57 -7.76
CA GLU A 312 0.71 4.20 -8.12
C GLU A 312 1.34 4.95 -6.93
N SER A 313 0.53 5.53 -6.03
CA SER A 313 1.04 6.14 -4.79
C SER A 313 1.36 5.13 -3.67
N ASN A 314 1.01 3.85 -3.85
CA ASN A 314 1.29 2.74 -2.92
C ASN A 314 2.21 1.65 -3.52
N HIS A 315 2.78 1.85 -4.72
CA HIS A 315 3.49 0.79 -5.46
C HIS A 315 4.65 0.16 -4.68
N GLY A 316 5.28 0.89 -3.76
CA GLY A 316 6.36 0.37 -2.91
C GLY A 316 5.91 -0.52 -1.73
N GLU A 317 4.62 -0.76 -1.52
CA GLU A 317 4.12 -1.38 -0.29
C GLU A 317 4.03 -2.91 -0.32
N GLY A 318 4.17 -3.53 -1.50
CA GLY A 318 4.01 -4.98 -1.67
C GLY A 318 2.72 -5.51 -1.02
N SER A 319 2.84 -6.63 -0.28
CA SER A 319 1.68 -7.33 0.31
C SER A 319 0.87 -6.53 1.34
N LEU A 320 1.39 -5.40 1.84
CA LEU A 320 0.60 -4.51 2.70
C LEU A 320 -0.59 -3.91 1.93
N TYR A 321 -0.46 -3.72 0.61
CA TYR A 321 -1.55 -3.21 -0.22
C TYR A 321 -2.75 -4.17 -0.26
N THR A 322 -2.53 -5.49 -0.25
CA THR A 322 -3.61 -6.49 -0.18
C THR A 322 -4.46 -6.31 1.08
N GLU A 323 -3.83 -6.04 2.22
CA GLU A 323 -4.53 -5.77 3.47
C GLU A 323 -5.31 -4.45 3.42
N LYS A 324 -4.78 -3.43 2.76
CA LYS A 324 -5.49 -2.16 2.55
C LYS A 324 -6.68 -2.30 1.59
N MET A 325 -6.59 -3.18 0.59
CA MET A 325 -7.73 -3.54 -0.25
C MET A 325 -8.83 -4.24 0.54
N LYS A 326 -8.47 -5.15 1.47
CA LYS A 326 -9.45 -5.74 2.41
C LYS A 326 -10.12 -4.66 3.25
N ALA A 327 -9.35 -3.70 3.77
CA ALA A 327 -9.86 -2.57 4.53
C ALA A 327 -10.81 -1.68 3.72
N LEU A 328 -10.43 -1.34 2.48
CA LEU A 328 -11.24 -0.52 1.57
C LEU A 328 -12.56 -1.20 1.22
N VAL A 329 -12.50 -2.40 0.67
CA VAL A 329 -13.69 -3.12 0.18
C VAL A 329 -14.60 -3.52 1.35
N GLY A 330 -14.03 -4.08 2.42
CA GLY A 330 -14.77 -4.45 3.62
C GLY A 330 -15.39 -3.23 4.32
N GLY A 331 -14.62 -2.15 4.44
CA GLY A 331 -15.08 -0.89 5.01
C GLY A 331 -16.25 -0.28 4.22
N TRP A 332 -16.14 -0.21 2.90
CA TRP A 332 -17.22 0.30 2.05
C TRP A 332 -18.47 -0.59 2.12
N ARG A 333 -18.33 -1.92 2.04
CA ARG A 333 -19.45 -2.85 2.22
C ARG A 333 -20.15 -2.68 3.57
N LYS A 334 -19.38 -2.47 4.64
CA LYS A 334 -19.91 -2.22 5.99
C LYS A 334 -20.71 -0.93 6.08
N VAL A 335 -20.21 0.19 5.54
CA VAL A 335 -20.90 1.49 5.66
C VAL A 335 -22.07 1.64 4.68
N TRP A 336 -22.02 1.00 3.50
CA TRP A 336 -23.17 0.96 2.59
C TRP A 336 -24.27 0.03 3.07
N ASN A 337 -23.91 -1.03 3.81
CA ASN A 337 -24.83 -2.06 4.28
C ASN A 337 -25.69 -2.64 3.13
N GLN A 338 -25.08 -2.88 1.97
CA GLN A 338 -25.73 -3.34 0.75
C GLN A 338 -25.16 -4.69 0.28
N GLY A 339 -24.82 -5.55 1.23
CA GLY A 339 -24.21 -6.85 0.97
C GLY A 339 -22.83 -6.77 0.31
N GLU A 340 -22.47 -7.82 -0.42
CA GLU A 340 -21.18 -7.95 -1.10
C GLU A 340 -21.24 -7.45 -2.54
N PHE A 341 -21.55 -6.16 -2.73
CA PHE A 341 -21.60 -5.58 -4.06
C PHE A 341 -20.27 -5.77 -4.83
N PRO A 342 -20.32 -5.95 -6.17
CA PRO A 342 -19.16 -6.06 -7.03
C PRO A 342 -18.15 -4.91 -6.85
N PHE A 343 -16.88 -5.27 -6.73
CA PHE A 343 -15.77 -4.32 -6.64
C PHE A 343 -14.70 -4.69 -7.67
N TYR A 344 -14.66 -3.99 -8.80
CA TYR A 344 -13.70 -4.25 -9.86
C TYR A 344 -12.57 -3.23 -9.86
N TYR A 345 -11.34 -3.68 -10.04
CA TYR A 345 -10.19 -2.79 -9.96
C TYR A 345 -9.21 -3.01 -11.09
N VAL A 346 -8.31 -2.05 -11.27
CA VAL A 346 -7.36 -2.04 -12.39
C VAL A 346 -5.95 -2.20 -11.85
N GLN A 347 -5.23 -3.20 -12.37
CA GLN A 347 -3.80 -3.35 -12.13
C GLN A 347 -3.09 -2.09 -12.63
N ILE A 348 -2.15 -1.55 -11.86
CA ILE A 348 -1.41 -0.37 -12.33
C ILE A 348 -0.46 -0.75 -13.47
N ALA A 349 -0.26 0.16 -14.42
CA ALA A 349 0.50 -0.14 -15.62
C ALA A 349 2.03 -0.21 -15.34
N PRO A 350 2.77 -0.99 -16.15
CA PRO A 350 4.22 -0.86 -16.29
C PRO A 350 4.66 0.60 -16.44
N PHE A 351 5.61 1.01 -15.61
CA PHE A 351 6.21 2.35 -15.62
C PHE A 351 7.63 2.29 -15.05
N LEU A 352 8.54 3.13 -15.57
CA LEU A 352 9.97 2.99 -15.25
C LEU A 352 10.37 3.49 -13.87
N TYR A 353 9.63 4.39 -13.20
CA TYR A 353 9.99 4.89 -11.85
C TYR A 353 11.49 5.24 -11.69
N GLY A 354 12.11 5.84 -12.72
CA GLY A 354 13.54 6.16 -12.72
C GLY A 354 14.45 4.95 -12.45
N GLN A 355 15.34 5.08 -11.47
CA GLN A 355 16.33 4.05 -11.10
C GLN A 355 15.85 3.07 -10.02
N GLU A 356 14.56 3.05 -9.68
CA GLU A 356 14.00 2.11 -8.71
C GLU A 356 14.30 0.65 -9.10
N ASP A 357 14.45 -0.24 -8.11
CA ASP A 357 14.59 -1.67 -8.36
C ASP A 357 13.45 -2.18 -9.28
N PRO A 358 13.76 -2.83 -10.41
CA PRO A 358 12.76 -3.32 -11.36
C PRO A 358 11.76 -4.34 -10.78
N LEU A 359 12.02 -4.89 -9.60
CA LEU A 359 11.17 -5.90 -8.94
C LEU A 359 10.13 -5.31 -7.99
N VAL A 360 10.19 -4.02 -7.65
CA VAL A 360 9.22 -3.35 -6.76
C VAL A 360 7.82 -3.41 -7.35
N LEU A 361 7.67 -2.90 -8.57
CA LEU A 361 6.37 -2.82 -9.25
C LEU A 361 5.72 -4.20 -9.52
N PRO A 362 6.46 -5.23 -9.97
CA PRO A 362 5.92 -6.60 -10.03
C PRO A 362 5.49 -7.19 -8.70
N THR A 363 6.21 -6.92 -7.61
CA THR A 363 5.81 -7.36 -6.27
C THR A 363 4.50 -6.68 -5.84
N PHE A 364 4.28 -5.44 -6.28
CA PHE A 364 3.00 -4.75 -6.10
C PHE A 364 1.89 -5.34 -6.95
N TRP A 365 2.15 -5.73 -8.20
CA TRP A 365 1.16 -6.42 -9.03
C TRP A 365 0.71 -7.74 -8.40
N GLU A 366 1.62 -8.49 -7.78
CA GLU A 366 1.25 -9.68 -6.98
C GLU A 366 0.31 -9.31 -5.83
N ALA A 367 0.56 -8.19 -5.14
CA ALA A 367 -0.32 -7.73 -4.07
C ALA A 367 -1.70 -7.28 -4.55
N GLN A 368 -1.79 -6.61 -5.72
CA GLN A 368 -3.06 -6.30 -6.36
C GLN A 368 -3.80 -7.57 -6.78
N TYR A 369 -3.08 -8.54 -7.34
CA TYR A 369 -3.67 -9.81 -7.77
C TYR A 369 -4.18 -10.62 -6.57
N ALA A 370 -3.42 -10.68 -5.48
CA ALA A 370 -3.82 -11.36 -4.23
C ALA A 370 -5.10 -10.78 -3.61
N ALA A 371 -5.47 -9.53 -3.91
CA ALA A 371 -6.73 -8.95 -3.46
C ALA A 371 -7.98 -9.62 -4.07
N LEU A 372 -7.82 -10.50 -5.09
CA LEU A 372 -8.89 -11.36 -5.62
C LEU A 372 -9.41 -12.38 -4.60
N GLU A 373 -8.70 -12.61 -3.49
CA GLU A 373 -9.22 -13.38 -2.35
C GLU A 373 -10.49 -12.75 -1.75
N ILE A 374 -10.71 -11.44 -1.95
CA ILE A 374 -11.92 -10.75 -1.51
C ILE A 374 -13.08 -11.20 -2.42
N PRO A 375 -14.19 -11.74 -1.86
CA PRO A 375 -15.33 -12.18 -2.65
C PRO A 375 -15.94 -11.08 -3.52
N ASN A 376 -16.52 -11.45 -4.66
CA ASN A 376 -17.15 -10.53 -5.62
C ASN A 376 -16.24 -9.38 -6.07
N THR A 377 -14.96 -9.69 -6.30
CA THR A 377 -13.99 -8.76 -6.88
C THR A 377 -13.44 -9.28 -8.20
N GLY A 378 -12.77 -8.41 -8.94
CA GLY A 378 -12.15 -8.74 -10.21
C GLY A 378 -11.12 -7.67 -10.60
N ILE A 379 -10.04 -8.09 -11.25
CA ILE A 379 -8.93 -7.20 -11.62
C ILE A 379 -8.78 -7.15 -13.14
N VAL A 380 -8.57 -5.96 -13.69
CA VAL A 380 -8.19 -5.75 -15.09
C VAL A 380 -6.67 -5.64 -15.21
N SER A 381 -6.06 -6.47 -16.06
CA SER A 381 -4.66 -6.30 -16.44
C SER A 381 -4.51 -5.14 -17.44
N THR A 382 -3.42 -4.40 -17.33
CA THR A 382 -3.01 -3.32 -18.26
C THR A 382 -1.62 -3.53 -18.84
N MET A 383 -1.06 -4.74 -18.69
CA MET A 383 0.33 -5.07 -19.06
C MET A 383 0.66 -4.82 -20.54
N ASP A 384 -0.36 -4.81 -21.41
CA ASP A 384 -0.24 -4.70 -22.86
C ASP A 384 -0.53 -3.28 -23.39
N ILE A 385 -1.05 -2.38 -22.55
CA ILE A 385 -1.53 -1.04 -22.90
C ILE A 385 -0.84 0.07 -22.07
N ALA A 386 0.39 -0.19 -21.66
CA ALA A 386 1.21 0.71 -20.86
C ALA A 386 1.93 1.78 -21.70
N ASP A 387 2.42 2.82 -21.02
CA ASP A 387 3.45 3.74 -21.54
C ASP A 387 4.57 3.79 -20.50
N LEU A 388 5.75 3.33 -20.86
CA LEU A 388 6.87 3.24 -19.91
C LEU A 388 7.40 4.62 -19.46
N ASN A 389 7.06 5.67 -20.21
CA ASN A 389 7.51 7.04 -19.95
C ASN A 389 6.39 7.94 -19.42
N ASP A 390 5.15 7.48 -19.42
CA ASP A 390 4.00 8.21 -18.90
C ASP A 390 3.18 7.32 -17.96
N ILE A 391 3.14 7.72 -16.68
CA ILE A 391 2.39 7.00 -15.64
C ILE A 391 0.86 7.03 -15.88
N HIS A 392 0.40 7.82 -16.85
CA HIS A 392 -1.00 7.90 -17.28
C HIS A 392 -1.22 7.37 -18.71
N PRO A 393 -1.19 6.04 -18.93
CA PRO A 393 -1.43 5.47 -20.26
C PRO A 393 -2.78 5.91 -20.84
N LYS A 394 -2.75 6.40 -22.08
CA LYS A 394 -3.91 7.04 -22.71
C LYS A 394 -5.00 6.08 -23.20
N ASN A 395 -4.70 4.79 -23.34
CA ASN A 395 -5.68 3.79 -23.78
C ASN A 395 -6.64 3.43 -22.64
N LYS A 396 -7.55 4.36 -22.33
CA LYS A 396 -8.63 4.14 -21.35
C LYS A 396 -9.81 3.38 -21.95
N GLN A 397 -9.90 3.31 -23.27
CA GLN A 397 -10.88 2.49 -23.99
C GLN A 397 -10.80 1.03 -23.57
N ASP A 398 -9.61 0.43 -23.64
CA ASP A 398 -9.45 -0.99 -23.27
C ASP A 398 -9.61 -1.22 -21.77
N VAL A 399 -9.21 -0.26 -20.92
CA VAL A 399 -9.47 -0.33 -19.47
C VAL A 399 -10.98 -0.41 -19.21
N GLY A 400 -11.76 0.53 -19.76
CA GLY A 400 -13.22 0.55 -19.58
C GLY A 400 -13.91 -0.67 -20.18
N LYS A 401 -13.47 -1.11 -21.37
CA LYS A 401 -13.98 -2.34 -22.00
C LYS A 401 -13.74 -3.56 -21.12
N ARG A 402 -12.54 -3.73 -20.55
CA ARG A 402 -12.21 -4.86 -19.68
C ARG A 402 -12.99 -4.82 -18.37
N LEU A 403 -13.22 -3.64 -17.79
CA LEU A 403 -14.11 -3.48 -16.63
C LEU A 403 -15.56 -3.89 -16.97
N ALA A 404 -16.05 -3.53 -18.16
CA ALA A 404 -17.38 -3.95 -18.61
C ALA A 404 -17.44 -5.48 -18.79
N LEU A 405 -16.40 -6.13 -19.32
CA LEU A 405 -16.35 -7.60 -19.42
C LEU A 405 -16.44 -8.27 -18.04
N LEU A 406 -15.71 -7.76 -17.04
CA LEU A 406 -15.81 -8.25 -15.66
C LEU A 406 -17.22 -8.11 -15.12
N ALA A 407 -17.89 -6.98 -15.34
CA ALA A 407 -19.26 -6.76 -14.90
C ALA A 407 -20.26 -7.67 -15.64
N LEU A 408 -20.17 -7.79 -16.96
CA LEU A 408 -21.03 -8.68 -17.76
C LEU A 408 -20.97 -10.11 -17.25
N LYS A 409 -19.76 -10.64 -17.03
CA LYS A 409 -19.59 -11.99 -16.49
C LYS A 409 -19.98 -12.09 -15.02
N GLY A 410 -19.30 -11.36 -14.14
CA GLY A 410 -19.36 -11.55 -12.70
C GLY A 410 -20.52 -10.87 -11.99
N THR A 411 -21.17 -9.88 -12.61
CA THR A 411 -22.35 -9.18 -12.05
C THR A 411 -23.65 -9.59 -12.74
N TYR A 412 -23.62 -9.76 -14.06
CA TYR A 412 -24.83 -10.00 -14.86
C TYR A 412 -24.97 -11.45 -15.36
N GLY A 413 -24.09 -12.37 -14.93
CA GLY A 413 -24.20 -13.80 -15.20
C GLY A 413 -24.03 -14.20 -16.66
N ARG A 414 -23.34 -13.37 -17.47
CA ARG A 414 -23.04 -13.65 -18.87
C ARG A 414 -21.83 -14.59 -18.97
N GLU A 415 -22.04 -15.87 -18.67
CA GLU A 415 -20.98 -16.89 -18.59
C GLU A 415 -20.21 -17.10 -19.90
N GLU A 416 -20.82 -16.77 -21.03
CA GLU A 416 -20.17 -16.83 -22.34
C GLU A 416 -19.10 -15.75 -22.54
N VAL A 417 -19.11 -14.70 -21.71
CA VAL A 417 -18.14 -13.61 -21.78
C VAL A 417 -16.80 -14.06 -21.20
N VAL A 418 -15.75 -13.85 -21.98
CA VAL A 418 -14.36 -13.99 -21.51
C VAL A 418 -13.92 -12.65 -20.94
N ALA A 419 -13.72 -12.60 -19.62
CA ALA A 419 -13.44 -11.36 -18.89
C ALA A 419 -12.02 -11.29 -18.28
N SER A 420 -11.25 -12.37 -18.37
CA SER A 420 -9.87 -12.45 -17.87
C SER A 420 -8.95 -12.98 -18.96
N GLY A 421 -7.71 -12.49 -18.98
CA GLY A 421 -6.61 -13.12 -19.73
C GLY A 421 -6.05 -14.35 -18.99
N PRO A 422 -5.02 -15.00 -19.57
CA PRO A 422 -4.42 -16.20 -19.00
C PRO A 422 -3.91 -15.99 -17.57
N VAL A 423 -4.18 -16.95 -16.71
CA VAL A 423 -3.77 -16.98 -15.30
C VAL A 423 -2.94 -18.23 -15.05
N PHE A 424 -1.83 -18.10 -14.32
CA PHE A 424 -1.03 -19.25 -13.89
C PHE A 424 -1.89 -20.26 -13.10
N LYS A 425 -1.85 -21.54 -13.50
CA LYS A 425 -2.55 -22.62 -12.82
C LYS A 425 -1.61 -23.60 -12.15
N ALA A 426 -0.60 -24.07 -12.89
CA ALA A 426 0.30 -25.11 -12.42
C ALA A 426 1.67 -25.01 -13.08
N LEU A 427 2.67 -25.48 -12.35
CA LEU A 427 4.03 -25.65 -12.83
C LEU A 427 4.40 -27.13 -12.74
N LYS A 428 4.97 -27.68 -13.81
CA LYS A 428 5.50 -29.02 -13.85
C LYS A 428 6.97 -29.01 -14.28
N GLU A 429 7.81 -29.65 -13.48
CA GLU A 429 9.21 -29.91 -13.83
C GLU A 429 9.30 -31.08 -14.82
N GLU A 430 10.03 -30.87 -15.90
CA GLU A 430 10.35 -31.88 -16.91
C GLU A 430 11.87 -31.89 -17.15
N PRO A 431 12.46 -32.99 -17.67
CA PRO A 431 13.90 -33.00 -17.96
C PRO A 431 14.34 -31.84 -18.86
N GLY A 432 15.09 -30.88 -18.28
CA GLY A 432 15.58 -29.68 -18.97
C GLY A 432 14.55 -28.60 -19.27
N LYS A 433 13.30 -28.72 -18.79
CA LYS A 433 12.20 -27.82 -19.13
C LYS A 433 11.26 -27.56 -17.95
N LEU A 434 10.53 -26.46 -18.03
CA LEU A 434 9.34 -26.23 -17.21
C LEU A 434 8.11 -26.18 -18.10
N ARG A 435 7.03 -26.80 -17.67
CA ARG A 435 5.71 -26.68 -18.31
C ARG A 435 4.81 -25.85 -17.40
N VAL A 436 4.36 -24.71 -17.91
CA VAL A 436 3.44 -23.81 -17.23
C VAL A 436 2.05 -23.99 -17.82
N THR A 437 1.08 -24.41 -17.02
CA THR A 437 -0.32 -24.50 -17.43
C THR A 437 -1.05 -23.23 -17.05
N PHE A 438 -1.88 -22.71 -17.96
CA PHE A 438 -2.71 -21.54 -17.75
C PHE A 438 -4.21 -21.90 -17.70
N ASP A 439 -4.95 -21.21 -16.83
CA ASP A 439 -6.42 -21.08 -16.89
C ASP A 439 -6.81 -19.82 -17.68
N GLN A 440 -8.12 -19.62 -17.91
CA GLN A 440 -8.69 -18.46 -18.62
C GLN A 440 -8.14 -18.26 -20.06
N VAL A 441 -7.78 -19.37 -20.71
CA VAL A 441 -7.21 -19.38 -22.06
C VAL A 441 -8.23 -19.16 -23.17
N ALA A 442 -9.53 -19.15 -22.89
CA ALA A 442 -10.59 -18.92 -23.89
C ALA A 442 -10.48 -19.83 -25.14
N GLY A 443 -10.06 -21.09 -24.97
CA GLY A 443 -9.85 -22.03 -26.08
C GLY A 443 -8.43 -22.05 -26.66
N GLY A 444 -7.52 -21.17 -26.24
CA GLY A 444 -6.10 -21.28 -26.59
C GLY A 444 -5.26 -20.03 -26.27
N LEU A 445 -3.94 -20.19 -26.26
CA LEU A 445 -2.98 -19.10 -26.09
C LEU A 445 -2.46 -18.59 -27.44
N LYS A 446 -2.08 -17.31 -27.49
CA LYS A 446 -1.38 -16.73 -28.66
C LYS A 446 -0.45 -15.58 -28.27
N SER A 447 0.45 -15.23 -29.17
CA SER A 447 1.21 -13.99 -29.13
C SER A 447 0.41 -12.86 -29.78
N ARG A 448 0.23 -11.73 -29.09
CA ARG A 448 -0.55 -10.58 -29.59
C ARG A 448 0.04 -9.91 -30.83
N ASN A 449 1.34 -10.08 -31.06
CA ASN A 449 2.08 -9.47 -32.17
C ASN A 449 2.69 -10.50 -33.13
N GLY A 450 2.36 -11.79 -32.97
CA GLY A 450 2.88 -12.88 -33.81
C GLY A 450 4.38 -13.19 -33.63
N GLN A 451 5.06 -12.53 -32.68
CA GLN A 451 6.45 -12.79 -32.34
C GLN A 451 6.58 -13.92 -31.31
N PRO A 452 7.76 -14.56 -31.16
CA PRO A 452 8.03 -15.48 -30.06
C PRO A 452 7.62 -14.89 -28.70
N LEU A 453 7.15 -15.75 -27.80
CA LEU A 453 6.73 -15.29 -26.47
C LEU A 453 7.90 -14.66 -25.71
N ASP A 454 7.63 -13.56 -25.02
CA ASP A 454 8.61 -12.79 -24.26
C ASP A 454 8.28 -12.76 -22.75
N TRP A 455 9.20 -12.17 -21.97
CA TRP A 455 9.08 -11.99 -20.52
C TRP A 455 8.95 -13.25 -19.67
N PHE A 456 9.30 -14.42 -20.20
CA PHE A 456 9.55 -15.62 -19.40
C PHE A 456 11.01 -15.69 -18.98
N GLU A 457 11.23 -15.90 -17.69
CA GLU A 457 12.55 -16.19 -17.13
C GLU A 457 12.46 -17.44 -16.25
N ILE A 458 13.46 -18.31 -16.34
CA ILE A 458 13.55 -19.53 -15.53
C ILE A 458 14.87 -19.57 -14.77
N VAL A 459 14.90 -20.35 -13.69
CA VAL A 459 16.09 -20.53 -12.85
C VAL A 459 16.28 -22.02 -12.52
N GLY A 460 17.54 -22.47 -12.52
CA GLY A 460 17.95 -23.79 -12.00
C GLY A 460 18.83 -23.66 -10.77
N GLU A 461 19.32 -24.80 -10.24
CA GLU A 461 20.00 -24.87 -8.93
C GLU A 461 21.21 -23.91 -8.76
N ASP A 462 21.88 -23.59 -9.86
CA ASP A 462 23.13 -22.81 -9.88
C ASP A 462 23.09 -21.63 -10.87
N THR A 463 21.90 -21.17 -11.26
CA THR A 463 21.75 -20.01 -12.14
C THR A 463 21.02 -18.88 -11.43
N GLY A 464 21.13 -17.66 -11.93
CA GLY A 464 20.07 -16.68 -11.73
C GLY A 464 18.88 -16.95 -12.62
N TYR A 465 17.87 -16.08 -12.53
CA TYR A 465 16.84 -16.00 -13.55
C TYR A 465 17.47 -15.62 -14.89
N VAL A 466 17.25 -16.45 -15.90
CA VAL A 466 17.67 -16.20 -17.28
C VAL A 466 16.46 -16.23 -18.19
N LYS A 467 16.50 -15.47 -19.28
CA LYS A 467 15.46 -15.48 -20.30
C LYS A 467 15.24 -16.91 -20.83
N ALA A 468 13.98 -17.32 -20.90
CA ALA A 468 13.58 -18.61 -21.44
C ALA A 468 13.06 -18.50 -22.87
N ASP A 469 13.36 -19.50 -23.68
CA ASP A 469 12.59 -19.81 -24.88
C ASP A 469 11.24 -20.39 -24.45
N ALA A 470 10.15 -19.87 -25.01
CA ALA A 470 8.79 -20.17 -24.61
C ALA A 470 7.94 -20.60 -25.81
N VAL A 471 7.37 -21.80 -25.73
CA VAL A 471 6.58 -22.43 -26.81
C VAL A 471 5.18 -22.76 -26.31
N ILE A 472 4.15 -22.35 -27.05
CA ILE A 472 2.76 -22.66 -26.73
C ILE A 472 2.44 -24.11 -27.14
N GLU A 473 1.91 -24.89 -26.20
CA GLU A 473 1.38 -26.23 -26.43
C GLU A 473 -0.03 -26.33 -25.82
N GLY A 474 -1.06 -26.02 -26.63
CA GLY A 474 -2.45 -26.01 -26.16
C GLY A 474 -2.71 -24.88 -25.14
N SER A 475 -3.01 -25.26 -23.89
CA SER A 475 -3.15 -24.34 -22.75
C SER A 475 -1.85 -24.12 -21.98
N ASP A 476 -0.77 -24.78 -22.39
CA ASP A 476 0.52 -24.72 -21.70
C ASP A 476 1.51 -23.85 -22.45
N VAL A 477 2.50 -23.36 -21.71
CA VAL A 477 3.74 -22.81 -22.24
C VAL A 477 4.90 -23.65 -21.73
N VAL A 478 5.67 -24.22 -22.64
CA VAL A 478 6.88 -24.99 -22.35
C VAL A 478 8.09 -24.08 -22.44
N LEU A 479 8.88 -24.08 -21.38
CA LEU A 479 10.00 -23.19 -21.15
C LEU A 479 11.31 -23.96 -21.10
N SER A 480 12.34 -23.43 -21.75
CA SER A 480 13.72 -23.92 -21.68
C SER A 480 14.71 -22.78 -21.82
N ALA A 481 15.93 -22.94 -21.34
CA ALA A 481 17.00 -21.96 -21.53
C ALA A 481 18.35 -22.65 -21.68
N ALA A 482 19.18 -22.15 -22.60
CA ALA A 482 20.55 -22.64 -22.74
C ALA A 482 21.32 -22.45 -21.42
N GLY A 483 21.96 -23.51 -20.94
CA GLY A 483 22.71 -23.51 -19.67
C GLY A 483 21.89 -23.87 -18.43
N VAL A 484 20.56 -23.93 -18.50
CA VAL A 484 19.70 -24.34 -17.37
C VAL A 484 19.30 -25.81 -17.54
N LYS A 485 20.11 -26.72 -16.98
CA LYS A 485 19.90 -28.17 -17.13
C LYS A 485 18.68 -28.72 -16.36
N GLN A 486 18.39 -28.11 -15.21
CA GLN A 486 17.28 -28.51 -14.33
C GLN A 486 16.61 -27.23 -13.83
N PRO A 487 15.68 -26.66 -14.62
CA PRO A 487 14.92 -25.50 -14.18
C PRO A 487 13.93 -25.90 -13.08
N THR A 488 13.78 -25.05 -12.07
CA THR A 488 13.02 -25.33 -10.83
C THR A 488 11.98 -24.26 -10.50
N ALA A 489 12.20 -23.04 -11.00
CA ALA A 489 11.24 -21.95 -10.87
C ALA A 489 11.18 -21.09 -12.14
N VAL A 490 10.07 -20.37 -12.27
CA VAL A 490 9.74 -19.47 -13.38
C VAL A 490 9.20 -18.16 -12.85
N ARG A 491 9.46 -17.08 -13.56
CA ARG A 491 8.73 -15.82 -13.44
C ARG A 491 8.31 -15.31 -14.81
N PHE A 492 7.12 -14.71 -14.89
CA PHE A 492 6.56 -14.13 -16.10
C PHE A 492 6.16 -12.68 -15.86
N GLY A 493 6.58 -11.78 -16.75
CA GLY A 493 6.24 -10.36 -16.67
C GLY A 493 6.75 -9.67 -15.39
N PHE A 494 7.77 -10.24 -14.75
CA PHE A 494 8.21 -9.84 -13.41
C PHE A 494 9.29 -8.74 -13.44
N ASN A 495 8.99 -7.64 -14.13
CA ASN A 495 9.84 -6.45 -14.23
C ASN A 495 8.98 -5.19 -14.45
N LYS A 496 9.35 -4.04 -13.86
CA LYS A 496 8.62 -2.77 -14.03
C LYS A 496 8.45 -2.32 -15.50
N ALA A 497 9.33 -2.76 -16.39
CA ALA A 497 9.28 -2.48 -17.83
C ALA A 497 8.50 -3.54 -18.66
N ALA A 498 7.90 -4.53 -18.01
CA ALA A 498 7.28 -5.67 -18.68
C ALA A 498 6.09 -5.26 -19.54
N GLN A 499 6.11 -5.61 -20.83
CA GLN A 499 4.99 -5.43 -21.77
C GLN A 499 4.71 -6.72 -22.56
N PRO A 500 4.38 -7.83 -21.87
CA PRO A 500 4.32 -9.15 -22.45
C PRO A 500 3.38 -9.28 -23.64
N ASN A 501 3.73 -10.20 -24.55
CA ASN A 501 2.93 -10.50 -25.72
C ASN A 501 2.00 -11.71 -25.56
N LEU A 502 2.06 -12.46 -24.45
CA LEU A 502 1.16 -13.58 -24.18
C LEU A 502 -0.26 -13.09 -23.87
N VAL A 503 -1.21 -13.52 -24.70
CA VAL A 503 -2.64 -13.28 -24.53
C VAL A 503 -3.42 -14.59 -24.72
N ASN A 504 -4.68 -14.61 -24.27
CA ASN A 504 -5.59 -15.68 -24.67
C ASN A 504 -6.09 -15.47 -26.11
N SER A 505 -6.88 -16.43 -26.61
CA SER A 505 -7.40 -16.45 -27.98
C SER A 505 -8.19 -15.17 -28.35
N VAL A 506 -8.87 -14.55 -27.37
CA VAL A 506 -9.64 -13.31 -27.55
C VAL A 506 -8.83 -12.03 -27.35
N GLY A 507 -7.54 -12.14 -27.00
CA GLY A 507 -6.60 -11.03 -26.93
C GLY A 507 -6.47 -10.36 -25.55
N LEU A 508 -6.98 -10.96 -24.47
CA LEU A 508 -6.75 -10.45 -23.11
C LEU A 508 -5.38 -10.89 -22.58
N PRO A 509 -4.60 -9.97 -21.97
CA PRO A 509 -3.22 -10.22 -21.55
C PRO A 509 -3.11 -11.13 -20.33
N ALA A 510 -2.06 -11.95 -20.30
CA ALA A 510 -1.73 -12.76 -19.15
C ALA A 510 -1.29 -11.90 -17.95
N TYR A 511 -1.58 -12.38 -16.74
CA TYR A 511 -1.14 -11.72 -15.50
C TYR A 511 0.29 -12.13 -15.14
N PRO A 512 1.11 -11.20 -14.60
CA PRO A 512 2.43 -11.55 -14.06
C PRO A 512 2.34 -12.57 -12.92
N PHE A 513 3.33 -13.45 -12.82
CA PHE A 513 3.42 -14.42 -11.72
C PHE A 513 4.85 -14.90 -11.50
N LYS A 514 5.09 -15.49 -10.33
CA LYS A 514 6.22 -16.39 -10.04
C LYS A 514 5.68 -17.75 -9.63
N ALA A 515 6.39 -18.82 -9.94
CA ALA A 515 6.04 -20.17 -9.52
C ALA A 515 7.28 -21.06 -9.41
N GLY A 516 7.17 -22.09 -8.56
CA GLY A 516 8.25 -23.03 -8.28
C GLY A 516 9.14 -22.57 -7.13
N GLU A 517 10.09 -23.44 -6.75
CA GLU A 517 11.03 -23.18 -5.67
C GLU A 517 12.40 -22.89 -6.27
N ILE A 518 13.03 -21.81 -5.80
CA ILE A 518 14.44 -21.56 -6.10
C ILE A 518 15.24 -22.55 -5.25
N ARG A 519 15.68 -23.65 -5.87
CA ARG A 519 16.55 -24.63 -5.20
C ARG A 519 17.97 -24.08 -5.19
N ILE A 520 18.56 -23.97 -4.01
CA ILE A 520 19.92 -23.49 -3.82
C ILE A 520 20.72 -24.64 -3.23
N LYS A 521 21.81 -25.04 -3.91
CA LYS A 521 22.72 -26.05 -3.35
C LYS A 521 23.31 -25.57 -2.03
N ASP A 522 23.51 -26.50 -1.10
CA ASP A 522 24.18 -26.23 0.16
C ASP A 522 25.67 -25.94 -0.09
N MET A 523 25.99 -24.66 -0.27
CA MET A 523 27.33 -24.22 -0.65
C MET A 523 28.39 -24.52 0.41
N LEU A 524 28.02 -24.65 1.69
CA LEU A 524 28.97 -25.03 2.74
C LEU A 524 29.47 -26.45 2.51
N LYS A 525 28.56 -27.40 2.28
CA LYS A 525 28.92 -28.80 2.00
C LYS A 525 29.72 -28.94 0.71
N GLU A 526 29.34 -28.18 -0.32
CA GLU A 526 29.99 -28.23 -1.63
C GLU A 526 31.38 -27.57 -1.66
N LYS A 527 31.61 -26.51 -0.89
CA LYS A 527 32.82 -25.68 -0.99
C LYS A 527 33.76 -25.76 0.19
N VAL A 528 33.30 -26.27 1.34
CA VAL A 528 34.07 -26.29 2.58
C VAL A 528 34.12 -27.71 3.14
N ALA A 529 35.12 -28.48 2.70
CA ALA A 529 35.28 -29.86 3.15
C ALA A 529 35.45 -29.98 4.68
N GLU A 530 36.15 -29.04 5.32
CA GLU A 530 36.38 -29.08 6.77
C GLU A 530 35.10 -28.88 7.60
N ALA A 531 34.04 -28.30 7.01
CA ALA A 531 32.77 -28.10 7.72
C ALA A 531 32.12 -29.44 8.12
N ALA A 532 32.50 -30.56 7.52
CA ALA A 532 32.09 -31.90 7.94
C ALA A 532 32.58 -32.28 9.34
N GLU A 533 33.59 -31.59 9.88
CA GLU A 533 34.10 -31.78 11.24
C GLU A 533 33.42 -30.88 12.27
N TYR A 534 32.49 -30.01 11.84
CA TYR A 534 31.80 -29.04 12.68
C TYR A 534 30.32 -29.39 12.81
N GLU A 535 29.74 -28.99 13.93
CA GLU A 535 28.29 -29.01 14.17
C GLU A 535 27.69 -27.64 13.83
N VAL A 536 26.50 -27.62 13.23
CA VAL A 536 25.75 -26.38 12.99
C VAL A 536 25.21 -25.87 14.33
N LEU A 537 25.74 -24.75 14.80
CA LEU A 537 25.22 -24.04 15.96
C LEU A 537 24.01 -23.19 15.58
N TYR A 538 24.18 -22.35 14.55
CA TYR A 538 23.12 -21.50 14.01
C TYR A 538 23.04 -21.59 12.48
N ASP A 539 21.83 -21.54 11.96
CA ASP A 539 21.55 -21.31 10.53
C ASP A 539 20.46 -20.26 10.40
N MET A 540 20.67 -19.25 9.55
CA MET A 540 19.78 -18.10 9.43
C MET A 540 19.68 -17.62 7.99
N ASP A 541 18.46 -17.59 7.46
CA ASP A 541 18.09 -16.68 6.38
C ASP A 541 18.16 -15.22 6.87
N LEU A 542 19.09 -14.45 6.31
CA LEU A 542 19.31 -13.04 6.68
C LEU A 542 18.15 -12.13 6.25
N SER A 543 17.15 -12.63 5.52
CA SER A 543 15.87 -11.92 5.35
C SER A 543 15.09 -11.78 6.67
N LYS A 544 15.44 -12.57 7.69
CA LYS A 544 14.83 -12.59 9.04
C LYS A 544 15.57 -11.76 10.07
N LEU A 545 16.49 -10.89 9.63
CA LEU A 545 17.15 -9.93 10.52
C LEU A 545 16.09 -9.01 11.15
N SER A 546 16.21 -8.82 12.46
CA SER A 546 15.38 -7.93 13.27
C SER A 546 16.10 -7.64 14.60
N GLY A 547 15.51 -6.87 15.50
CA GLY A 547 16.05 -6.69 16.85
C GLY A 547 16.03 -7.93 17.74
N ALA A 548 15.34 -8.97 17.33
CA ALA A 548 15.43 -10.31 17.89
C ALA A 548 15.61 -11.32 16.73
N PRO A 549 16.83 -11.48 16.20
CA PRO A 549 17.11 -12.33 15.05
C PRO A 549 16.54 -13.75 15.24
N ILE A 550 15.82 -14.23 14.23
CA ILE A 550 15.21 -15.55 14.24
C ILE A 550 16.08 -16.50 13.42
N TYR A 551 16.64 -17.51 14.06
CA TYR A 551 17.39 -18.58 13.40
C TYR A 551 16.46 -19.66 12.87
N ASP A 552 16.75 -20.17 11.67
CA ASP A 552 16.12 -21.37 11.12
C ASP A 552 16.54 -22.62 11.91
N VAL A 553 17.78 -22.63 12.39
CA VAL A 553 18.33 -23.65 13.28
C VAL A 553 19.02 -22.94 14.44
N ASP A 554 18.60 -23.25 15.66
CA ASP A 554 19.29 -22.87 16.89
C ASP A 554 19.57 -24.14 17.71
N ASN A 555 20.84 -24.49 17.81
CA ASN A 555 21.31 -25.64 18.59
C ASN A 555 22.09 -25.21 19.85
N SER A 556 22.02 -23.94 20.24
CA SER A 556 22.79 -23.38 21.37
C SER A 556 22.46 -24.04 22.71
N ASP A 557 21.22 -24.50 22.88
CA ASP A 557 20.81 -25.24 24.06
C ASP A 557 21.07 -26.75 23.95
N LYS A 558 21.33 -27.28 22.73
CA LYS A 558 21.55 -28.71 22.47
C LYS A 558 23.02 -29.10 22.51
N ILE A 559 23.90 -28.29 21.93
CA ILE A 559 25.34 -28.55 21.91
C ILE A 559 25.92 -28.28 23.31
N LYS A 560 26.79 -29.18 23.77
CA LYS A 560 27.42 -29.12 25.11
C LYS A 560 28.91 -29.42 24.99
N GLY A 561 29.69 -28.88 25.92
CA GLY A 561 31.14 -29.09 26.00
C GLY A 561 31.94 -27.82 25.76
N THR A 562 33.24 -27.98 25.57
CA THR A 562 34.17 -26.87 25.28
C THR A 562 34.33 -26.70 23.78
N VAL A 563 34.14 -25.48 23.30
CA VAL A 563 34.33 -25.15 21.89
C VAL A 563 35.83 -25.08 21.61
N GLU A 564 36.31 -25.89 20.67
CA GLU A 564 37.69 -25.86 20.18
C GLU A 564 37.85 -24.76 19.14
N ARG A 565 36.99 -24.80 18.11
CA ARG A 565 36.98 -23.87 16.99
C ARG A 565 35.57 -23.41 16.67
N VAL A 566 35.48 -22.21 16.13
CA VAL A 566 34.24 -21.64 15.60
C VAL A 566 34.45 -21.33 14.12
N ALA A 567 33.39 -21.41 13.32
CA ALA A 567 33.40 -20.94 11.96
C ALA A 567 32.12 -20.21 11.57
N TRP A 568 32.25 -19.26 10.65
CA TRP A 568 31.15 -18.50 10.06
C TRP A 568 31.18 -18.70 8.55
N PHE A 569 30.02 -19.01 7.99
CA PHE A 569 29.82 -19.13 6.55
C PHE A 569 28.71 -18.18 6.12
N VAL A 570 29.05 -17.22 5.29
CA VAL A 570 28.10 -16.29 4.67
C VAL A 570 28.05 -16.61 3.18
N ASP A 571 26.85 -16.84 2.65
CA ASP A 571 26.63 -16.98 1.22
C ASP A 571 25.48 -16.10 0.72
N LEU A 572 25.77 -15.35 -0.34
CA LEU A 572 24.92 -14.32 -0.91
C LEU A 572 24.71 -14.60 -2.40
N ARG A 573 23.48 -14.46 -2.89
CA ARG A 573 23.17 -14.38 -4.32
C ARG A 573 22.48 -13.05 -4.61
N ASP A 574 23.10 -12.26 -5.47
CA ASP A 574 22.52 -10.99 -5.94
C ASP A 574 21.36 -11.23 -6.91
N SER A 575 20.78 -10.16 -7.45
CA SER A 575 19.65 -10.23 -8.38
C SER A 575 19.95 -10.96 -9.69
N SER A 576 21.23 -11.12 -10.06
CA SER A 576 21.69 -11.91 -11.20
C SER A 576 21.86 -13.40 -10.88
N GLY A 577 21.69 -13.78 -9.61
CA GLY A 577 21.92 -15.13 -9.10
C GLY A 577 23.38 -15.51 -8.92
N ALA A 578 24.31 -14.56 -9.10
CA ALA A 578 25.74 -14.82 -8.91
C ALA A 578 26.03 -15.10 -7.43
N LEU A 579 26.65 -16.26 -7.16
CA LEU A 579 27.02 -16.68 -5.82
C LEU A 579 28.32 -16.01 -5.36
N LYS A 580 28.28 -15.39 -4.18
CA LYS A 580 29.47 -15.01 -3.39
C LYS A 580 29.41 -15.75 -2.06
N TYR A 581 30.52 -16.32 -1.61
CA TYR A 581 30.61 -16.91 -0.28
C TYR A 581 31.92 -16.54 0.42
N CYS A 582 31.87 -16.53 1.75
CA CYS A 582 33.03 -16.40 2.60
C CYS A 582 32.86 -17.33 3.80
N TYR A 583 33.84 -18.19 3.98
CA TYR A 583 33.98 -19.06 5.13
C TYR A 583 35.17 -18.58 5.95
N VAL A 584 35.00 -18.42 7.25
CA VAL A 584 36.08 -18.11 8.19
C VAL A 584 36.02 -19.11 9.34
N SER A 585 37.11 -19.83 9.62
CA SER A 585 37.24 -20.64 10.84
C SER A 585 38.43 -20.18 11.67
N ALA A 586 38.33 -20.26 12.99
CA ALA A 586 39.39 -19.86 13.92
C ALA A 586 39.23 -20.56 15.28
N ASP A 587 40.17 -20.33 16.17
CA ASP A 587 40.02 -20.72 17.58
C ASP A 587 38.77 -20.05 18.19
N ALA A 588 38.13 -20.75 19.14
CA ALA A 588 36.89 -20.28 19.75
C ALA A 588 37.06 -18.91 20.44
N LEU A 589 36.15 -17.97 20.13
CA LEU A 589 36.06 -16.67 20.81
C LEU A 589 35.64 -16.82 22.29
N THR A 590 34.79 -17.81 22.56
CA THR A 590 34.21 -18.10 23.87
C THR A 590 33.68 -19.53 23.90
N ASN A 591 33.41 -20.04 25.10
CA ASN A 591 32.63 -21.27 25.31
C ASN A 591 31.12 -21.00 25.44
N GLU A 592 30.70 -19.73 25.50
CA GLU A 592 29.29 -19.36 25.60
C GLU A 592 28.65 -19.35 24.20
N LEU A 593 28.06 -20.49 23.81
CA LEU A 593 27.44 -20.69 22.49
C LEU A 593 26.44 -19.59 22.09
N LYS A 594 25.70 -19.04 23.05
CA LYS A 594 24.74 -17.95 22.81
C LYS A 594 25.38 -16.64 22.31
N LYS A 595 26.68 -16.47 22.51
CA LYS A 595 27.44 -15.29 22.05
C LYS A 595 28.05 -15.43 20.65
N LEU A 596 27.97 -16.60 20.01
CA LEU A 596 28.64 -16.85 18.72
C LEU A 596 27.78 -16.51 17.48
N GLY A 597 26.49 -16.21 17.67
CA GLY A 597 25.56 -15.76 16.62
C GLY A 597 25.59 -14.23 16.40
N ILE A 598 24.50 -13.67 15.86
CA ILE A 598 24.31 -12.21 15.73
C ILE A 598 24.44 -11.55 17.12
N PRO A 599 25.33 -10.55 17.29
CA PRO A 599 25.67 -10.01 18.60
C PRO A 599 24.65 -8.97 19.08
N THR A 600 23.50 -9.44 19.55
CA THR A 600 22.44 -8.59 20.11
C THR A 600 22.70 -8.22 21.57
N ALA A 601 21.98 -7.20 22.07
CA ALA A 601 21.97 -6.86 23.49
C ALA A 601 21.57 -8.06 24.36
N ALA A 602 20.62 -8.88 23.89
CA ALA A 602 20.14 -10.06 24.59
C ALA A 602 21.16 -11.22 24.62
N SER A 603 22.01 -11.34 23.60
CA SER A 603 23.07 -12.37 23.60
C SER A 603 24.24 -12.02 24.52
N GLY A 604 24.43 -10.72 24.81
CA GLY A 604 25.56 -10.24 25.61
C GLY A 604 26.92 -10.44 24.91
N ALA A 605 26.92 -10.65 23.59
CA ALA A 605 28.13 -10.78 22.79
C ALA A 605 28.77 -9.40 22.57
N SER A 606 30.07 -9.30 22.85
CA SER A 606 30.88 -8.11 22.58
C SER A 606 32.33 -8.54 22.41
N PHE A 607 32.81 -8.58 21.17
CA PHE A 607 34.16 -9.00 20.80
C PHE A 607 34.78 -7.97 19.86
N GLN A 608 35.91 -7.43 20.27
CA GLN A 608 36.78 -6.59 19.44
C GLN A 608 38.21 -7.05 19.69
N GLN A 609 38.66 -8.03 18.90
CA GLN A 609 39.93 -8.71 19.14
C GLN A 609 40.46 -9.44 17.91
N VAL A 610 41.77 -9.70 17.92
CA VAL A 610 42.42 -10.61 16.97
C VAL A 610 41.98 -12.05 17.24
N ILE A 611 41.65 -12.79 16.19
CA ILE A 611 41.36 -14.24 16.24
C ILE A 611 42.56 -15.03 15.73
N LYS A 612 42.78 -16.18 16.38
CA LYS A 612 43.98 -17.00 16.17
C LYS A 612 43.72 -18.21 15.29
N ASN A 613 44.78 -18.69 14.66
CA ASN A 613 44.77 -19.92 13.85
C ASN A 613 43.63 -19.90 12.81
N ALA A 614 43.45 -18.75 12.18
CA ALA A 614 42.32 -18.52 11.30
C ALA A 614 42.59 -19.02 9.88
N ARG A 615 41.52 -19.52 9.25
CA ARG A 615 41.47 -19.97 7.86
C ARG A 615 40.31 -19.29 7.15
N VAL A 616 40.52 -18.86 5.91
CA VAL A 616 39.49 -18.25 5.06
C VAL A 616 39.33 -19.06 3.78
N LEU A 617 38.10 -19.30 3.35
CA LEU A 617 37.80 -19.82 2.01
C LEU A 617 36.74 -18.92 1.36
N SER A 618 37.01 -18.42 0.17
CA SER A 618 36.09 -17.55 -0.56
C SER A 618 36.24 -17.70 -2.07
N ASN A 619 35.16 -17.46 -2.81
CA ASN A 619 35.20 -17.27 -4.27
C ASN A 619 35.24 -15.80 -4.69
N VAL A 620 35.28 -14.86 -3.74
CA VAL A 620 35.33 -13.42 -4.04
C VAL A 620 36.78 -13.04 -4.36
N PRO A 621 37.05 -12.45 -5.55
CA PRO A 621 38.40 -12.03 -5.92
C PRO A 621 39.00 -11.06 -4.90
N GLY A 622 40.28 -11.30 -4.55
CA GLY A 622 41.02 -10.46 -3.60
C GLY A 622 40.88 -10.87 -2.14
N LEU A 623 39.98 -11.78 -1.80
CA LEU A 623 39.94 -12.36 -0.45
C LEU A 623 40.98 -13.49 -0.28
N PRO A 624 41.56 -13.66 0.93
CA PRO A 624 42.41 -14.80 1.22
C PRO A 624 41.69 -16.13 1.00
N ASN A 625 42.45 -17.16 0.62
CA ASN A 625 41.92 -18.50 0.37
C ASN A 625 42.91 -19.57 0.87
N GLY A 626 42.87 -19.83 2.17
CA GLY A 626 43.83 -20.67 2.89
C GLY A 626 43.98 -20.25 4.36
N GLU A 627 45.03 -20.76 5.00
CA GLU A 627 45.43 -20.34 6.35
C GLU A 627 45.92 -18.90 6.33
N VAL A 628 45.45 -18.10 7.29
CA VAL A 628 45.82 -16.69 7.47
C VAL A 628 46.36 -16.38 8.87
N GLY A 629 46.38 -17.36 9.78
CA GLY A 629 46.99 -17.21 11.11
C GLY A 629 46.28 -16.17 11.97
N ASP A 630 47.04 -15.23 12.55
CA ASP A 630 46.55 -14.22 13.50
C ASP A 630 46.29 -12.85 12.81
N LEU A 631 45.99 -12.90 11.50
CA LEU A 631 45.79 -11.71 10.67
C LEU A 631 44.34 -11.19 10.64
N LEU A 632 43.44 -11.83 11.40
CA LEU A 632 42.03 -11.47 11.41
C LEU A 632 41.63 -10.77 12.70
N ASN A 633 40.80 -9.74 12.59
CA ASN A 633 40.16 -9.04 13.70
C ASN A 633 38.64 -9.17 13.60
N VAL A 634 37.98 -9.51 14.71
CA VAL A 634 36.52 -9.55 14.78
C VAL A 634 35.97 -8.28 15.38
N GLU A 635 34.80 -7.90 14.91
CA GLU A 635 34.04 -6.74 15.35
C GLU A 635 32.58 -7.11 15.57
N PHE A 636 32.30 -7.74 16.70
CA PHE A 636 30.99 -8.32 17.00
C PHE A 636 30.41 -7.64 18.25
N TRP A 637 29.47 -6.71 18.09
CA TRP A 637 28.84 -6.03 19.22
C TRP A 637 27.49 -5.41 18.85
N PRO A 638 26.59 -5.15 19.81
CA PRO A 638 25.29 -4.53 19.55
C PRO A 638 25.29 -2.99 19.46
N GLY A 639 26.40 -2.32 19.79
CA GLY A 639 26.49 -0.86 19.92
C GLY A 639 26.57 -0.07 18.62
N ASN A 640 26.63 1.26 18.72
CA ASN A 640 26.83 2.17 17.58
C ASN A 640 28.31 2.28 17.17
N TYR A 641 28.56 2.83 15.98
CA TYR A 641 29.90 3.01 15.41
C TYR A 641 30.50 4.38 15.73
N GLY A 642 31.83 4.41 15.87
CA GLY A 642 32.68 5.59 15.72
C GLY A 642 33.90 5.22 14.84
N PRO A 643 34.31 6.05 13.87
CA PRO A 643 35.30 5.67 12.86
C PRO A 643 36.76 5.68 13.36
N ALA A 644 36.97 5.87 14.66
CA ALA A 644 38.31 5.90 15.23
C ALA A 644 38.81 4.47 15.46
N ASN A 645 40.11 4.22 15.24
CA ASN A 645 40.71 2.92 15.48
C ASN A 645 40.92 2.68 16.99
N GLY A 646 39.84 2.32 17.69
CA GLY A 646 39.75 2.30 19.15
C GLY A 646 40.66 1.28 19.85
N VAL A 647 41.13 0.26 19.12
CA VAL A 647 42.00 -0.81 19.66
C VAL A 647 43.34 -0.94 18.95
N GLY A 648 43.67 -0.03 18.03
CA GLY A 648 44.98 -0.01 17.35
C GLY A 648 45.18 -1.15 16.36
N VAL A 649 44.15 -1.56 15.61
CA VAL A 649 44.28 -2.55 14.52
C VAL A 649 45.30 -2.03 13.48
N PRO A 650 46.28 -2.85 13.07
CA PRO A 650 47.23 -2.45 12.03
C PRO A 650 46.55 -2.06 10.71
N ASN A 651 46.99 -0.97 10.09
CA ASN A 651 46.52 -0.44 8.81
C ASN A 651 45.07 0.11 8.77
N ALA A 652 44.39 0.15 9.91
CA ALA A 652 43.07 0.76 10.08
C ALA A 652 43.08 2.29 9.91
N SER A 653 41.92 2.86 9.58
CA SER A 653 41.71 4.31 9.52
C SER A 653 41.19 4.87 10.84
N ASP A 654 41.55 6.12 11.15
CA ASP A 654 40.91 6.90 12.22
C ASP A 654 39.74 7.77 11.70
N ALA A 655 39.46 7.73 10.40
CA ALA A 655 38.54 8.64 9.73
C ALA A 655 37.54 7.94 8.78
N LEU A 656 37.71 6.65 8.52
CA LEU A 656 36.82 5.82 7.70
C LEU A 656 36.35 4.65 8.55
N TYR A 657 35.08 4.27 8.41
CA TYR A 657 34.58 3.01 8.96
C TYR A 657 35.24 1.85 8.21
N ASP A 658 36.19 1.18 8.86
CA ASP A 658 36.93 0.06 8.30
C ASP A 658 37.18 -1.07 9.31
N SER A 659 38.39 -1.21 9.84
CA SER A 659 38.76 -2.23 10.80
C SER A 659 39.29 -1.55 12.05
N GLY A 660 38.98 -2.04 13.23
CA GLY A 660 39.31 -1.39 14.49
C GLY A 660 38.34 -0.30 14.94
N ASP A 661 37.14 -0.20 14.35
CA ASP A 661 36.16 0.85 14.64
C ASP A 661 35.80 0.91 16.14
N LEU A 662 35.57 2.11 16.65
CA LEU A 662 35.22 2.36 18.04
C LEU A 662 33.75 2.01 18.30
N ILE A 663 33.48 1.31 19.40
CA ILE A 663 32.12 1.16 19.93
C ILE A 663 31.67 2.49 20.54
N ALA A 664 30.80 3.22 19.85
CA ALA A 664 30.30 4.52 20.27
C ALA A 664 29.14 4.39 21.26
N GLY A 665 29.45 4.52 22.55
CA GLY A 665 28.47 4.50 23.63
C GLY A 665 28.15 3.10 24.15
N ALA A 666 27.40 3.04 25.26
CA ALA A 666 27.10 1.79 25.98
C ALA A 666 25.75 1.17 25.59
N GLU A 667 24.96 1.84 24.77
CA GLU A 667 23.62 1.40 24.39
C GLU A 667 23.64 0.55 23.12
N ALA A 668 22.77 -0.46 23.07
CA ALA A 668 22.51 -1.19 21.85
C ALA A 668 21.90 -0.25 20.81
N GLY A 669 22.37 -0.32 19.57
CA GLY A 669 21.98 0.58 18.51
C GLY A 669 22.17 -0.06 17.14
N TYR A 670 23.14 0.44 16.38
CA TYR A 670 23.38 0.05 15.00
C TYR A 670 23.85 -1.41 14.87
N GLY A 671 24.79 -1.85 15.71
CA GLY A 671 25.27 -3.23 15.75
C GLY A 671 26.23 -3.60 14.61
N SER A 672 27.27 -4.37 14.96
CA SER A 672 28.32 -4.85 14.06
C SER A 672 28.48 -6.36 14.18
N MET A 673 28.59 -7.05 13.04
CA MET A 673 29.13 -8.40 12.95
C MET A 673 30.04 -8.49 11.73
N GLN A 674 31.31 -8.11 11.93
CA GLN A 674 32.30 -8.00 10.86
C GLN A 674 33.57 -8.79 11.20
N ILE A 675 34.20 -9.34 10.17
CA ILE A 675 35.56 -9.91 10.27
C ILE A 675 36.44 -9.26 9.22
N HIS A 676 37.59 -8.75 9.66
CA HIS A 676 38.53 -8.05 8.80
C HIS A 676 39.89 -8.74 8.78
N HIS A 677 40.56 -8.70 7.63
CA HIS A 677 41.96 -9.06 7.50
C HIS A 677 42.82 -7.78 7.57
N HIS A 678 43.48 -7.55 8.70
CA HIS A 678 44.18 -6.29 8.98
C HIS A 678 45.46 -6.11 8.16
N GLY A 679 46.13 -7.20 7.78
CA GLY A 679 47.32 -7.14 6.92
C GLY A 679 47.05 -6.56 5.51
N SER A 680 45.83 -6.73 5.01
CA SER A 680 45.40 -6.21 3.69
C SER A 680 44.29 -5.16 3.79
N ASN A 681 43.94 -4.75 5.02
CA ASN A 681 42.79 -3.91 5.35
C ASN A 681 41.54 -4.26 4.49
N THR A 682 41.11 -5.51 4.62
CA THR A 682 40.01 -6.07 3.82
C THR A 682 38.92 -6.63 4.70
N THR A 683 37.68 -6.20 4.51
CA THR A 683 36.51 -6.82 5.13
C THR A 683 36.22 -8.16 4.47
N LEU A 684 36.22 -9.24 5.26
CA LEU A 684 35.90 -10.58 4.76
C LEU A 684 34.40 -10.72 4.58
N PHE A 685 33.62 -10.38 5.62
CA PHE A 685 32.17 -10.23 5.54
C PHE A 685 31.68 -9.21 6.56
N ALA A 686 30.47 -8.70 6.33
CA ALA A 686 29.77 -7.77 7.21
C ALA A 686 28.28 -8.09 7.28
N ILE A 687 27.69 -8.01 8.48
CA ILE A 687 26.26 -8.07 8.76
C ILE A 687 25.95 -7.05 9.87
N ASN A 688 25.45 -5.86 9.49
CA ASN A 688 25.23 -4.74 10.42
C ASN A 688 23.77 -4.29 10.38
N ASN A 689 23.35 -3.51 11.38
CA ASN A 689 22.01 -2.90 11.42
C ASN A 689 20.85 -3.89 11.26
N TRP A 690 20.93 -5.03 11.94
CA TRP A 690 19.91 -6.08 11.85
C TRP A 690 18.51 -5.60 12.27
N ASN A 691 18.40 -4.54 13.07
CA ASN A 691 17.14 -3.88 13.40
C ASN A 691 16.41 -3.33 12.16
N ALA A 692 17.12 -3.02 11.08
CA ALA A 692 16.58 -2.46 9.84
C ALA A 692 16.05 -3.52 8.86
N ALA A 693 16.10 -4.81 9.21
CA ALA A 693 15.57 -5.92 8.40
C ALA A 693 16.04 -5.88 6.93
N GLN A 694 15.17 -5.59 5.97
CA GLN A 694 15.52 -5.52 4.54
C GLN A 694 16.48 -4.36 4.20
N SER A 695 16.63 -3.39 5.11
CA SER A 695 17.57 -2.28 5.00
C SER A 695 18.83 -2.48 5.86
N ALA A 696 19.09 -3.71 6.33
CA ALA A 696 20.36 -4.05 6.96
C ALA A 696 21.54 -3.96 5.97
N ASP A 697 22.76 -3.92 6.50
CA ASP A 697 23.99 -3.84 5.72
C ASP A 697 24.62 -5.23 5.64
N ILE A 698 24.80 -5.78 4.43
CA ILE A 698 25.33 -7.14 4.25
C ILE A 698 26.35 -7.15 3.11
N GLY A 699 27.49 -7.80 3.30
CA GLY A 699 28.46 -7.94 2.22
C GLY A 699 29.58 -8.93 2.46
N ILE A 700 30.30 -9.24 1.37
CA ILE A 700 31.51 -10.08 1.35
C ILE A 700 32.56 -9.34 0.53
N GLY A 701 33.75 -9.16 1.08
CA GLY A 701 34.78 -8.28 0.50
C GLY A 701 34.57 -6.81 0.84
N ASN A 702 35.44 -5.95 0.32
CA ASN A 702 35.30 -4.49 0.49
C ASN A 702 34.13 -3.95 -0.33
N SER A 703 33.35 -3.07 0.29
CA SER A 703 32.31 -2.28 -0.38
C SER A 703 32.94 -1.21 -1.28
N THR A 704 32.26 -0.89 -2.38
CA THR A 704 32.58 0.26 -3.25
C THR A 704 31.79 1.51 -2.86
N GLY A 705 31.02 1.46 -1.76
CA GLY A 705 30.18 2.53 -1.24
C GLY A 705 30.96 3.54 -0.39
N GLN A 706 30.24 4.22 0.52
CA GLN A 706 30.81 5.28 1.37
C GLN A 706 31.76 4.74 2.46
N SER A 707 31.51 3.53 2.95
CA SER A 707 32.42 2.83 3.85
C SER A 707 32.98 1.58 3.18
N ARG A 708 34.11 1.09 3.69
CA ARG A 708 34.78 -0.11 3.16
C ARG A 708 34.10 -1.40 3.66
N ASP A 709 33.56 -1.33 4.87
CA ASP A 709 33.05 -2.43 5.67
C ASP A 709 31.54 -2.67 5.54
N TRP A 710 30.91 -2.03 4.55
CA TRP A 710 29.46 -2.05 4.25
C TRP A 710 28.55 -1.25 5.19
N THR A 711 29.07 -0.64 6.25
CA THR A 711 28.29 0.23 7.13
C THR A 711 27.55 1.33 6.36
N PHE A 712 26.24 1.47 6.64
CA PHE A 712 25.29 2.42 6.01
C PHE A 712 24.93 2.15 4.54
N THR A 713 25.11 0.93 4.04
CA THR A 713 24.79 0.58 2.64
C THR A 713 23.33 0.22 2.38
N GLN A 714 22.58 -0.22 3.40
CA GLN A 714 21.15 -0.59 3.35
C GLN A 714 20.80 -1.55 2.20
N ASN A 715 21.67 -2.52 1.95
CA ASN A 715 21.66 -3.30 0.73
C ASN A 715 21.11 -4.73 0.91
N ALA A 716 20.72 -5.15 2.11
CA ALA A 716 20.23 -6.51 2.37
C ALA A 716 19.09 -6.93 1.43
N GLY A 717 18.15 -6.02 1.13
CA GLY A 717 17.02 -6.25 0.23
C GLY A 717 17.41 -6.59 -1.22
N THR A 718 18.63 -6.25 -1.64
CA THR A 718 19.11 -6.50 -3.02
C THR A 718 19.49 -7.96 -3.29
N TYR A 719 19.70 -8.76 -2.23
CA TYR A 719 20.04 -10.16 -2.35
C TYR A 719 18.80 -11.05 -2.40
N GLN A 720 18.72 -11.88 -3.45
CA GLN A 720 17.68 -12.91 -3.61
C GLN A 720 17.89 -14.09 -2.66
N HIS A 721 19.15 -14.35 -2.29
CA HIS A 721 19.52 -15.31 -1.25
C HIS A 721 20.59 -14.70 -0.38
N LYS A 722 20.44 -14.83 0.94
CA LYS A 722 21.37 -14.29 1.92
C LYS A 722 21.30 -15.16 3.17
N ARG A 723 22.37 -15.87 3.49
CA ARG A 723 22.36 -16.84 4.58
C ARG A 723 23.64 -16.74 5.41
N LEU A 724 23.49 -16.87 6.72
CA LEU A 724 24.57 -16.98 7.69
C LEU A 724 24.47 -18.35 8.37
N ARG A 725 25.59 -19.07 8.43
CA ARG A 725 25.76 -20.24 9.28
C ARG A 725 26.90 -20.07 10.24
N VAL A 726 26.64 -20.42 11.49
CA VAL A 726 27.64 -20.47 12.56
C VAL A 726 27.84 -21.92 12.95
N LEU A 727 29.09 -22.33 12.95
CA LEU A 727 29.52 -23.72 13.13
C LEU A 727 30.47 -23.78 14.33
N VAL A 728 30.41 -24.87 15.09
CA VAL A 728 31.33 -25.12 16.20
C VAL A 728 31.94 -26.50 16.08
N LYS A 729 33.24 -26.60 16.36
CA LYS A 729 33.96 -27.85 16.54
C LYS A 729 34.27 -28.00 18.01
N MET A 730 33.78 -29.06 18.62
CA MET A 730 33.94 -29.32 20.05
C MET A 730 35.27 -30.03 20.32
N LYS A 731 35.91 -29.72 21.45
CA LYS A 731 37.08 -30.50 21.89
C LYS A 731 36.65 -31.95 22.12
N LYS A 732 37.39 -32.88 21.51
CA LYS A 732 37.18 -34.32 21.68
C LYS A 732 37.59 -34.81 23.07
#